data_AF-A0A954XT84-F1
#
_entry.id   AF-A0A954XT84-F1
#
_cell.length_a   1.000
_cell.length_b   1.000
_cell.length_c   1.000
_cell.angle_alpha   90.00
_cell.angle_beta   90.00
_cell.angle_gamma   90.00
#
_symmetry.space_group_name_H-M   'P 1'
#
loop_
_entity.id
_entity.type
_entity.pdbx_description
1 polymer ?
#
loop_
_entity_poly.entity_id
_entity_poly.type
_entity_poly.pdbx_seq_one_letter_code
_entity_poly.pdbx_strand_id
1 'polypeptide(L)'
;MRRLWITFTLIMVASFLVLGWIGTRIYQEMPPIPEQFVTTDGQTLIGSGEITAGQNVWQSMGGMEVGSIWGHGSYVAPDWTADWLHREAVFILDQWAKSDHDSEFEKLDNEQQAQLVARLTKLFHTNTYDSATGTVTIDPIRVEAFNSNLAHYTEVFSTGNSDYAIPAGAVSDPDRLRKLSAFFFWSAWAAGTDRPNDISTYTNNWPHEPLIGNRPTGDTIVWTGVSIIMLLAGISAMAWWYASKRSEEEEPIPPESDPLALWEATPSQRATIKYFWVVSALILVQMLLGVVTAHYGVEGDGFYGFPLSDWLPYSVSRTWHVQMGLFWIATAWLAAGLFIGPLVSGEEPKGQRLGVNVLFGALLLVVVGSLTGEWLSIHNKLSDTVSFYLGHQGYEYVDLGRVWQIALMVGLLLWLVLMIRVLLPALRKTGEAKQLVALLAVATGAIALFYGAGLTWGQHTHLSMVEYWRWWVVHLWVEGFFEVFATTVIAFIFMRLNLIRPGVAAAAALLSATIFLSGGIIGTCHHLYFSGTPTVALVWGSVFSALEVVPLVLVGFDATEDLRRSRKSPWVQRYKWPIYFFVSVAFWNMVGAGLFGFMINPPIALYYMQGLNTTPLHGHSALFGVYGMLGIGLMLICLRVLIPGKEWKDGLLRFSFWSLNGGLMAMCLLSLLPVGLLQTNASVQHSYWYARSPEFMQTDLMQTLRWMRVPGDTVFFLGAVALVLFVAGLKTGHSFKKANES
;
A
#
# COMPACT_ATOMS: atom_id res chain seq x y z
N MET A 1 -4.49 21.91 -26.45
CA MET A 1 -3.46 22.05 -25.38
C MET A 1 -3.78 23.09 -24.30
N ARG A 2 -3.90 24.41 -24.58
CA ARG A 2 -4.12 25.43 -23.52
C ARG A 2 -5.30 25.11 -22.57
N ARG A 3 -6.44 24.70 -23.13
CA ARG A 3 -7.61 24.29 -22.34
C ARG A 3 -7.31 23.12 -21.41
N LEU A 4 -6.64 22.08 -21.90
CA LEU A 4 -6.27 20.89 -21.12
C LEU A 4 -5.37 21.24 -19.93
N TRP A 5 -4.37 22.12 -20.12
CA TRP A 5 -3.50 22.57 -19.02
C TRP A 5 -4.25 23.39 -17.98
N ILE A 6 -5.19 24.24 -18.39
CA ILE A 6 -6.04 24.99 -17.47
C ILE A 6 -6.91 24.03 -16.65
N THR A 7 -7.55 23.06 -17.30
CA THR A 7 -8.37 22.04 -16.63
C THR A 7 -7.54 21.22 -15.65
N PHE A 8 -6.38 20.71 -16.08
CA PHE A 8 -5.44 19.98 -15.23
C PHE A 8 -5.06 20.80 -13.99
N THR A 9 -4.65 22.05 -14.18
CA THR A 9 -4.22 22.92 -13.07
C THR A 9 -5.37 23.21 -12.10
N LEU A 10 -6.57 23.45 -12.63
CA LEU A 10 -7.75 23.74 -11.81
C LEU A 10 -8.15 22.53 -10.95
N ILE A 11 -8.16 21.34 -11.55
CA ILE A 11 -8.46 20.09 -10.82
C ILE A 11 -7.40 19.86 -9.74
N MET A 12 -6.12 19.98 -10.07
CA MET A 12 -5.04 19.85 -9.10
C MET A 12 -5.20 20.78 -7.91
N VAL A 13 -5.39 22.08 -8.16
CA VAL A 13 -5.55 23.07 -7.09
C VAL A 13 -6.79 22.79 -6.25
N ALA A 14 -7.94 22.52 -6.88
CA ALA A 14 -9.18 22.22 -6.17
C ALA A 14 -9.05 20.97 -5.30
N SER A 15 -8.51 19.88 -5.84
CA SER A 15 -8.37 18.62 -5.12
C SER A 15 -7.43 18.74 -3.92
N PHE A 16 -6.31 19.45 -4.06
CA PHE A 16 -5.40 19.68 -2.92
C PHE A 16 -5.97 20.62 -1.86
N LEU A 17 -6.77 21.61 -2.25
CA LEU A 17 -7.48 22.45 -1.28
C LEU A 17 -8.48 21.64 -0.45
N VAL A 18 -9.23 20.73 -1.08
CA VAL A 18 -10.14 19.82 -0.38
C VAL A 18 -9.37 18.86 0.53
N LEU A 19 -8.34 18.19 0.01
CA LEU A 19 -7.54 17.25 0.81
C LEU A 19 -6.85 17.93 2.00
N GLY A 20 -6.32 19.14 1.80
CA GLY A 20 -5.73 19.94 2.88
C GLY A 20 -6.76 20.38 3.91
N TRP A 21 -7.95 20.81 3.47
CA TRP A 21 -9.06 21.13 4.37
C TRP A 21 -9.50 19.92 5.20
N ILE A 22 -9.65 18.74 4.59
CA ILE A 22 -9.95 17.49 5.31
C ILE A 22 -8.87 17.22 6.37
N GLY A 23 -7.58 17.41 6.04
CA GLY A 23 -6.48 17.31 6.99
C GLY A 23 -6.63 18.24 8.21
N THR A 24 -7.07 19.48 7.99
CA THR A 24 -7.35 20.41 9.11
C THR A 24 -8.52 19.95 9.98
N ARG A 25 -9.55 19.31 9.39
CA ARG A 25 -10.67 18.74 10.14
C ARG A 25 -10.25 17.53 10.96
N ILE A 26 -9.43 16.64 10.39
CA ILE A 26 -8.85 15.51 11.13
C ILE A 26 -8.07 16.01 12.34
N TYR A 27 -7.23 17.03 12.18
CA TYR A 27 -6.46 17.58 13.31
C TYR A 27 -7.35 18.16 14.43
N GLN A 28 -8.48 18.76 14.07
CA GLN A 28 -9.44 19.34 15.02
C GLN A 28 -10.31 18.30 15.73
N GLU A 29 -10.56 17.16 15.06
CA GLU A 29 -11.59 16.20 15.46
C GLU A 29 -11.03 14.79 15.73
N MET A 30 -9.73 14.56 15.64
CA MET A 30 -9.12 13.29 16.02
C MET A 30 -9.44 12.93 17.49
N PRO A 31 -9.51 11.65 17.86
CA PRO A 31 -9.68 11.25 19.26
C PRO A 31 -8.60 11.91 20.14
N PRO A 32 -8.92 12.40 21.33
CA PRO A 32 -7.89 12.92 22.22
C PRO A 32 -7.01 11.77 22.71
N ILE A 33 -5.74 12.07 22.99
CA ILE A 33 -4.90 11.23 23.85
C ILE A 33 -5.01 11.85 25.25
N PRO A 34 -5.73 11.22 26.20
CA PRO A 34 -5.90 11.78 27.53
C PRO A 34 -4.58 11.87 28.29
N GLU A 35 -4.48 12.87 29.16
CA GLU A 35 -3.37 12.99 30.12
C GLU A 35 -3.44 11.90 31.19
N GLN A 36 -4.64 11.43 31.53
CA GLN A 36 -4.82 10.32 32.44
C GLN A 36 -6.19 9.67 32.29
N PHE A 37 -6.23 8.37 32.60
CA PHE A 37 -7.46 7.64 32.87
C PHE A 37 -7.57 7.42 34.37
N VAL A 38 -8.66 7.89 34.97
CA VAL A 38 -8.93 7.78 36.40
C VAL A 38 -10.26 7.07 36.62
N THR A 39 -10.38 6.33 37.71
CA THR A 39 -11.64 5.71 38.11
C THR A 39 -12.58 6.74 38.76
N THR A 40 -13.85 6.37 38.90
CA THR A 40 -14.85 7.21 39.60
C THR A 40 -14.53 7.47 41.08
N ASP A 41 -13.73 6.62 41.72
CA ASP A 41 -13.20 6.79 43.08
C ASP A 41 -11.83 7.49 43.14
N GLY A 42 -11.27 7.89 41.99
CA GLY A 42 -10.09 8.76 41.90
C GLY A 42 -8.74 8.03 41.78
N GLN A 43 -8.71 6.72 41.54
CA GLN A 43 -7.49 5.97 41.28
C GLN A 43 -7.04 6.16 39.81
N THR A 44 -5.78 6.50 39.60
CA THR A 44 -5.19 6.58 38.25
C THR A 44 -4.91 5.18 37.71
N LEU A 45 -5.46 4.85 36.53
CA LEU A 45 -5.18 3.64 35.78
C LEU A 45 -4.03 3.82 34.79
N ILE A 46 -4.06 4.89 33.99
CA ILE A 46 -3.03 5.21 32.98
C ILE A 46 -2.60 6.64 33.23
N GLY A 47 -1.30 6.86 33.45
CA GLY A 47 -0.72 8.18 33.68
C GLY A 47 -0.32 8.91 32.38
N SER A 48 0.08 10.17 32.55
CA SER A 48 0.50 11.03 31.43
C SER A 48 1.70 10.44 30.69
N GLY A 49 1.61 10.45 29.36
CA GLY A 49 2.64 9.96 28.46
C GLY A 49 2.74 8.43 28.34
N GLU A 50 2.02 7.63 29.14
CA GLU A 50 2.10 6.17 29.06
C GLU A 50 1.56 5.62 27.73
N ILE A 51 0.49 6.21 27.19
CA ILE A 51 -0.10 5.84 25.90
C ILE A 51 0.90 6.07 24.77
N THR A 52 1.51 7.25 24.73
CA THR A 52 2.52 7.59 23.73
C THR A 52 3.79 6.74 23.88
N ALA A 53 4.20 6.43 25.10
CA ALA A 53 5.30 5.50 25.34
C ALA A 53 4.96 4.09 24.86
N GLY A 54 3.73 3.62 25.08
CA GLY A 54 3.20 2.36 24.57
C GLY A 54 3.17 2.30 23.05
N GLN A 55 2.79 3.39 22.40
CA GLN A 55 2.86 3.53 20.95
C GLN A 55 4.31 3.36 20.45
N ASN A 56 5.31 3.90 21.15
CA ASN A 56 6.72 3.70 20.78
C ASN A 56 7.17 2.25 20.94
N VAL A 57 6.71 1.55 21.99
CA VAL A 57 6.96 0.11 22.18
C VAL A 57 6.39 -0.64 20.98
N TRP A 58 5.11 -0.42 20.66
CA TRP A 58 4.44 -1.00 19.50
C TRP A 58 5.21 -0.74 18.20
N GLN A 59 5.65 0.51 17.94
CA GLN A 59 6.44 0.84 16.75
C GLN A 59 7.75 0.04 16.68
N SER A 60 8.48 -0.04 17.80
CA SER A 60 9.81 -0.62 17.87
C SER A 60 9.84 -2.14 17.63
N MET A 61 8.77 -2.85 18.00
CA MET A 61 8.60 -4.29 17.79
C MET A 61 8.12 -4.66 16.38
N GLY A 62 7.87 -3.67 15.52
CA GLY A 62 7.39 -3.85 14.15
C GLY A 62 6.08 -3.13 13.85
N GLY A 63 5.35 -2.67 14.86
CA GLY A 63 4.11 -1.90 14.71
C GLY A 63 3.06 -2.63 13.89
N MET A 64 2.68 -2.05 12.75
CA MET A 64 1.74 -2.60 11.77
C MET A 64 2.23 -3.90 11.11
N GLU A 65 3.47 -4.32 11.33
CA GLU A 65 4.01 -5.58 10.84
C GLU A 65 3.64 -6.75 11.79
N VAL A 66 3.22 -6.47 13.03
CA VAL A 66 2.77 -7.45 14.04
C VAL A 66 1.31 -7.21 14.38
N GLY A 67 0.38 -7.66 13.55
CA GLY A 67 -1.06 -7.42 13.66
C GLY A 67 -1.47 -6.06 13.10
N SER A 68 -2.66 -5.60 13.47
CA SER A 68 -3.18 -4.31 13.02
C SER A 68 -3.72 -3.45 14.18
N ILE A 69 -3.75 -2.14 13.96
CA ILE A 69 -4.45 -1.15 14.79
C ILE A 69 -5.39 -0.39 13.86
N TRP A 70 -6.65 -0.24 14.26
CA TRP A 70 -7.68 0.35 13.42
C TRP A 70 -7.76 -0.28 12.02
N GLY A 71 -7.49 -1.59 11.92
CA GLY A 71 -7.56 -2.36 10.69
C GLY A 71 -6.39 -2.16 9.73
N HIS A 72 -5.44 -1.27 10.00
CA HIS A 72 -4.21 -1.11 9.23
C HIS A 72 -3.06 -1.92 9.82
N GLY A 73 -2.41 -2.73 8.97
CA GLY A 73 -1.28 -3.58 9.35
C GLY A 73 -1.39 -4.99 8.78
N SER A 74 -0.80 -5.95 9.49
CA SER A 74 -0.67 -7.33 9.06
C SER A 74 -1.85 -8.20 9.52
N TYR A 75 -1.96 -9.40 8.93
CA TYR A 75 -3.19 -10.20 8.93
C TYR A 75 -3.05 -11.58 9.57
N VAL A 76 -1.86 -11.92 10.08
CA VAL A 76 -1.64 -13.19 10.80
C VAL A 76 -2.05 -13.03 12.27
N ALA A 77 -1.45 -12.06 12.95
CA ALA A 77 -1.92 -11.66 14.27
C ALA A 77 -3.25 -10.89 14.18
N PRO A 78 -4.02 -10.79 15.29
CA PRO A 78 -5.29 -10.09 15.32
C PRO A 78 -5.16 -8.59 15.06
N ASP A 79 -6.30 -7.92 14.95
CA ASP A 79 -6.35 -6.48 15.17
C ASP A 79 -6.39 -6.21 16.68
N TRP A 80 -5.38 -5.54 17.23
CA TRP A 80 -5.26 -5.34 18.68
C TRP A 80 -6.33 -4.41 19.23
N THR A 81 -6.90 -3.53 18.41
CA THR A 81 -8.01 -2.68 18.84
C THR A 81 -9.27 -3.52 19.02
N ALA A 82 -9.60 -4.35 18.02
CA ALA A 82 -10.78 -5.21 18.08
C ALA A 82 -10.65 -6.33 19.14
N ASP A 83 -9.46 -6.94 19.26
CA ASP A 83 -9.18 -7.98 20.25
C ASP A 83 -9.22 -7.46 21.68
N TRP A 84 -8.63 -6.28 21.94
CA TRP A 84 -8.75 -5.64 23.25
C TRP A 84 -10.21 -5.36 23.58
N LEU A 85 -10.93 -4.72 22.65
CA LEU A 85 -12.32 -4.30 22.82
C LEU A 85 -13.24 -5.48 23.14
N HIS A 86 -13.10 -6.58 22.40
CA HIS A 86 -13.90 -7.77 22.59
C HIS A 86 -13.62 -8.44 23.95
N ARG A 87 -12.35 -8.63 24.30
CA ARG A 87 -11.97 -9.23 25.59
C ARG A 87 -12.42 -8.41 26.78
N GLU A 88 -12.31 -7.08 26.67
CA GLU A 88 -12.80 -6.15 27.70
C GLU A 88 -14.33 -6.25 27.87
N ALA A 89 -15.06 -6.28 26.75
CA ALA A 89 -16.52 -6.42 26.74
C ALA A 89 -16.99 -7.74 27.38
N VAL A 90 -16.41 -8.87 26.97
CA VAL A 90 -16.77 -10.20 27.51
C VAL A 90 -16.45 -10.30 29.00
N PHE A 91 -15.28 -9.82 29.43
CA PHE A 91 -14.91 -9.82 30.85
C PHE A 91 -15.96 -9.09 31.71
N ILE A 92 -16.37 -7.90 31.28
CA ILE A 92 -17.35 -7.09 32.03
C ILE A 92 -18.73 -7.79 32.05
N LEU A 93 -19.15 -8.36 30.93
CA LEU A 93 -20.42 -9.10 30.83
C LEU A 93 -20.42 -10.33 31.76
N ASP A 94 -19.34 -11.09 31.81
CA ASP A 94 -19.23 -12.26 32.69
C ASP A 94 -19.22 -11.85 34.17
N GLN A 95 -18.54 -10.76 34.53
CA GLN A 95 -18.57 -10.25 35.90
C GLN A 95 -19.98 -9.79 36.31
N TRP A 96 -20.68 -9.05 35.45
CA TRP A 96 -22.06 -8.65 35.72
C TRP A 96 -23.03 -9.83 35.74
N ALA A 97 -22.87 -10.80 34.84
CA ALA A 97 -23.67 -12.02 34.85
C ALA A 97 -23.47 -12.79 36.16
N LYS A 98 -22.22 -12.86 36.64
CA LYS A 98 -21.90 -13.51 37.91
C LYS A 98 -22.46 -12.75 39.11
N SER A 99 -22.38 -11.42 39.12
CA SER A 99 -22.91 -10.61 40.24
C SER A 99 -24.44 -10.57 40.28
N ASP A 100 -25.08 -10.43 39.12
CA ASP A 100 -26.51 -10.14 39.02
C ASP A 100 -27.35 -11.43 38.95
N HIS A 101 -26.77 -12.53 38.45
CA HIS A 101 -27.49 -13.78 38.17
C HIS A 101 -26.78 -15.07 38.63
N ASP A 102 -25.59 -14.98 39.25
CA ASP A 102 -24.76 -16.13 39.67
C ASP A 102 -24.43 -17.14 38.53
N SER A 103 -24.43 -16.67 37.28
CA SER A 103 -24.21 -17.48 36.07
C SER A 103 -23.18 -16.82 35.14
N GLU A 104 -22.69 -17.58 34.17
CA GLU A 104 -21.89 -17.04 33.05
C GLU A 104 -22.80 -16.34 32.05
N PHE A 105 -22.31 -15.31 31.34
CA PHE A 105 -23.10 -14.51 30.42
C PHE A 105 -23.75 -15.36 29.31
N GLU A 106 -22.98 -16.28 28.71
CA GLU A 106 -23.46 -17.14 27.62
C GLU A 106 -24.58 -18.10 28.03
N LYS A 107 -24.73 -18.38 29.34
CA LYS A 107 -25.74 -19.30 29.89
C LYS A 107 -27.03 -18.61 30.30
N LEU A 108 -27.05 -17.27 30.34
CA LEU A 108 -28.24 -16.49 30.63
C LEU A 108 -29.27 -16.62 29.50
N ASP A 109 -30.54 -16.32 29.81
CA ASP A 109 -31.56 -16.20 28.78
C ASP A 109 -31.36 -14.92 27.93
N ASN A 110 -32.02 -14.86 26.77
CA ASN A 110 -31.86 -13.75 25.84
C ASN A 110 -32.28 -12.38 26.42
N GLU A 111 -33.24 -12.34 27.35
CA GLU A 111 -33.69 -11.08 27.95
C GLU A 111 -32.64 -10.53 28.92
N GLN A 112 -32.07 -11.40 29.75
CA GLN A 112 -30.98 -11.09 30.66
C GLN A 112 -29.71 -10.69 29.89
N GLN A 113 -29.36 -11.43 28.84
CA GLN A 113 -28.23 -11.05 27.97
C GLN A 113 -28.45 -9.68 27.34
N ALA A 114 -29.63 -9.42 26.79
CA ALA A 114 -29.95 -8.13 26.18
C ALA A 114 -29.89 -6.97 27.19
N GLN A 115 -30.31 -7.20 28.44
CA GLN A 115 -30.19 -6.21 29.51
C GLN A 115 -28.73 -5.85 29.80
N LEU A 116 -27.86 -6.86 29.96
CA LEU A 116 -26.44 -6.64 30.23
C LEU A 116 -25.71 -6.01 29.04
N VAL A 117 -26.02 -6.42 27.82
CA VAL A 117 -25.50 -5.82 26.58
C VAL A 117 -25.91 -4.35 26.47
N ALA A 118 -27.17 -4.01 26.74
CA ALA A 118 -27.61 -2.60 26.72
C ALA A 118 -26.90 -1.75 27.78
N ARG A 119 -26.63 -2.32 28.96
CA ARG A 119 -25.81 -1.68 30.01
C ARG A 119 -24.37 -1.50 29.55
N LEU A 120 -23.79 -2.48 28.86
CA LEU A 120 -22.43 -2.43 28.31
C LEU A 120 -22.30 -1.37 27.21
N THR A 121 -23.21 -1.35 26.24
CA THR A 121 -23.28 -0.33 25.19
C THR A 121 -23.25 1.06 25.81
N LYS A 122 -24.08 1.32 26.82
CA LYS A 122 -24.09 2.61 27.51
C LYS A 122 -22.74 2.92 28.18
N LEU A 123 -22.11 1.93 28.82
CA LEU A 123 -20.81 2.11 29.48
C LEU A 123 -19.71 2.50 28.48
N PHE A 124 -19.62 1.84 27.33
CA PHE A 124 -18.56 2.08 26.34
C PHE A 124 -18.77 3.37 25.55
N HIS A 125 -20.00 3.61 25.08
CA HIS A 125 -20.31 4.77 24.24
C HIS A 125 -20.30 6.09 25.02
N THR A 126 -20.50 6.08 26.34
CA THR A 126 -20.50 7.32 27.14
C THR A 126 -19.11 7.95 27.15
N ASN A 127 -18.99 9.14 26.56
CA ASN A 127 -17.76 9.91 26.58
C ASN A 127 -17.63 10.73 27.87
N THR A 128 -16.64 10.37 28.68
CA THR A 128 -16.32 11.02 29.96
C THR A 128 -15.03 11.85 29.89
N TYR A 129 -14.53 12.14 28.69
CA TYR A 129 -13.36 13.00 28.50
C TYR A 129 -13.69 14.45 28.85
N ASP A 130 -12.95 15.00 29.81
CA ASP A 130 -12.97 16.43 30.14
C ASP A 130 -11.81 17.14 29.43
N SER A 131 -12.15 18.00 28.48
CA SER A 131 -11.17 18.77 27.71
C SER A 131 -10.43 19.84 28.52
N ALA A 132 -10.95 20.26 29.67
CA ALA A 132 -10.29 21.23 30.53
C ALA A 132 -9.15 20.62 31.35
N THR A 133 -9.31 19.35 31.76
CA THR A 133 -8.33 18.62 32.58
C THR A 133 -7.56 17.54 31.81
N GLY A 134 -7.99 17.22 30.59
CA GLY A 134 -7.42 16.13 29.79
C GLY A 134 -7.67 14.74 30.39
N THR A 135 -8.65 14.61 31.29
CA THR A 135 -8.88 13.39 32.08
C THR A 135 -10.09 12.64 31.54
N VAL A 136 -10.00 11.30 31.47
CA VAL A 136 -11.13 10.41 31.22
C VAL A 136 -11.48 9.67 32.51
N THR A 137 -12.73 9.75 32.93
CA THR A 137 -13.24 9.00 34.10
C THR A 137 -13.84 7.68 33.65
N ILE A 138 -13.35 6.55 34.15
CA ILE A 138 -13.83 5.20 33.82
C ILE A 138 -14.46 4.51 35.02
N ASP A 139 -15.34 3.55 34.75
CA ASP A 139 -15.92 2.70 35.80
C ASP A 139 -14.84 1.74 36.36
N PRO A 140 -14.79 1.48 37.68
CA PRO A 140 -13.83 0.56 38.29
C PRO A 140 -13.79 -0.83 37.64
N ILE A 141 -14.91 -1.32 37.10
CA ILE A 141 -14.92 -2.64 36.44
C ILE A 141 -14.03 -2.68 35.19
N ARG A 142 -13.83 -1.54 34.52
CA ARG A 142 -12.90 -1.43 33.38
C ARG A 142 -11.44 -1.54 33.81
N VAL A 143 -11.10 -1.23 35.06
CA VAL A 143 -9.76 -1.46 35.62
C VAL A 143 -9.49 -2.96 35.80
N GLU A 144 -10.49 -3.70 36.29
CA GLU A 144 -10.39 -5.16 36.41
C GLU A 144 -10.22 -5.81 35.03
N ALA A 145 -11.03 -5.37 34.05
CA ALA A 145 -10.91 -5.81 32.67
C ALA A 145 -9.55 -5.45 32.04
N PHE A 146 -9.03 -4.25 32.32
CA PHE A 146 -7.70 -3.83 31.89
C PHE A 146 -6.62 -4.78 32.43
N ASN A 147 -6.67 -5.14 33.71
CA ASN A 147 -5.68 -6.03 34.32
C ASN A 147 -5.75 -7.46 33.75
N SER A 148 -6.96 -7.95 33.44
CA SER A 148 -7.15 -9.22 32.73
C SER A 148 -6.50 -9.19 31.34
N ASN A 149 -6.77 -8.14 30.56
CA ASN A 149 -6.17 -7.97 29.24
C ASN A 149 -4.65 -7.79 29.30
N LEU A 150 -4.14 -7.03 30.27
CA LEU A 150 -2.70 -6.89 30.51
C LEU A 150 -2.03 -8.25 30.74
N ALA A 151 -2.64 -9.14 31.54
CA ALA A 151 -2.12 -10.47 31.77
C ALA A 151 -2.06 -11.29 30.46
N HIS A 152 -3.13 -11.23 29.67
CA HIS A 152 -3.19 -11.89 28.36
C HIS A 152 -2.09 -11.38 27.41
N TYR A 153 -1.96 -10.08 27.21
CA TYR A 153 -0.94 -9.53 26.31
C TYR A 153 0.48 -9.71 26.84
N THR A 154 0.66 -9.72 28.17
CA THR A 154 1.93 -10.09 28.79
C THR A 154 2.34 -11.50 28.38
N GLU A 155 1.43 -12.48 28.44
CA GLU A 155 1.70 -13.84 27.96
C GLU A 155 2.05 -13.83 26.47
N VAL A 156 1.17 -13.28 25.62
CA VAL A 156 1.36 -13.26 24.15
C VAL A 156 2.75 -12.73 23.73
N PHE A 157 3.20 -11.60 24.29
CA PHE A 157 4.45 -10.97 23.84
C PHE A 157 5.70 -11.44 24.60
N SER A 158 5.56 -11.95 25.83
CA SER A 158 6.71 -12.45 26.60
C SER A 158 7.00 -13.92 26.31
N THR A 159 5.99 -14.79 26.27
CA THR A 159 6.14 -16.21 25.98
C THR A 159 6.08 -16.52 24.48
N GLY A 160 5.52 -15.61 23.69
CA GLY A 160 5.25 -15.82 22.26
C GLY A 160 3.91 -16.51 22.02
N ASN A 161 3.47 -16.49 20.77
CA ASN A 161 2.25 -17.14 20.31
C ASN A 161 2.43 -17.59 18.84
N SER A 162 2.47 -18.90 18.62
CA SER A 162 2.66 -19.50 17.30
C SER A 162 1.52 -19.18 16.34
N ASP A 163 0.27 -19.14 16.81
CA ASP A 163 -0.89 -18.85 15.97
C ASP A 163 -0.86 -17.41 15.42
N TYR A 164 -0.17 -16.51 16.13
CA TYR A 164 0.05 -15.12 15.74
C TYR A 164 1.39 -14.90 15.03
N ALA A 165 2.20 -15.95 14.87
CA ALA A 165 3.58 -15.87 14.40
C ALA A 165 4.45 -14.86 15.20
N ILE A 166 4.21 -14.78 16.51
CA ILE A 166 4.95 -13.93 17.45
C ILE A 166 5.95 -14.82 18.20
N PRO A 167 7.26 -14.61 18.04
CA PRO A 167 8.27 -15.39 18.76
C PRO A 167 8.29 -15.02 20.25
N ALA A 168 8.82 -15.94 21.06
CA ALA A 168 9.06 -15.67 22.48
C ALA A 168 10.01 -14.48 22.68
N GLY A 169 9.76 -13.68 23.72
CA GLY A 169 10.59 -12.53 24.05
C GLY A 169 10.48 -11.35 23.09
N ALA A 170 9.41 -11.27 22.28
CA ALA A 170 9.12 -10.10 21.43
C ALA A 170 9.08 -8.81 22.27
N VAL A 171 8.43 -8.85 23.44
CA VAL A 171 8.56 -7.85 24.51
C VAL A 171 8.52 -8.56 25.87
N SER A 172 9.59 -8.45 26.65
CA SER A 172 9.72 -9.13 27.96
C SER A 172 9.78 -8.20 29.16
N ASP A 173 10.00 -6.90 28.94
CA ASP A 173 10.04 -5.91 30.02
C ASP A 173 8.62 -5.57 30.51
N PRO A 174 8.31 -5.79 31.81
CA PRO A 174 6.96 -5.58 32.34
C PRO A 174 6.46 -4.14 32.20
N ASP A 175 7.34 -3.15 32.33
CA ASP A 175 6.96 -1.73 32.20
C ASP A 175 6.62 -1.39 30.74
N ARG A 176 7.38 -1.91 29.77
CA ARG A 176 7.07 -1.78 28.33
C ARG A 176 5.76 -2.47 27.97
N LEU A 177 5.51 -3.67 28.52
CA LEU A 177 4.24 -4.39 28.31
C LEU A 177 3.05 -3.60 28.87
N ARG A 178 3.18 -3.05 30.07
CA ARG A 178 2.13 -2.23 30.68
C ARG A 178 1.79 -1.00 29.84
N LYS A 179 2.80 -0.35 29.28
CA LYS A 179 2.64 0.81 28.38
C LYS A 179 2.05 0.39 27.04
N LEU A 180 2.48 -0.72 26.46
CA LEU A 180 1.90 -1.29 25.24
C LEU A 180 0.40 -1.55 25.42
N SER A 181 0.00 -2.16 26.54
CA SER A 181 -1.42 -2.36 26.89
C SER A 181 -2.17 -1.04 27.09
N ALA A 182 -1.53 0.01 27.62
CA ALA A 182 -2.14 1.34 27.70
C ALA A 182 -2.45 1.92 26.30
N PHE A 183 -1.59 1.67 25.31
CA PHE A 183 -1.83 2.08 23.92
C PHE A 183 -2.98 1.31 23.27
N PHE A 184 -3.04 -0.02 23.45
CA PHE A 184 -4.14 -0.84 22.94
C PHE A 184 -5.49 -0.49 23.60
N PHE A 185 -5.47 -0.24 24.91
CA PHE A 185 -6.64 0.26 25.62
C PHE A 185 -7.13 1.59 25.05
N TRP A 186 -6.22 2.54 24.80
CA TRP A 186 -6.59 3.83 24.21
C TRP A 186 -7.17 3.68 22.80
N SER A 187 -6.60 2.81 21.96
CA SER A 187 -7.13 2.61 20.60
C SER A 187 -8.52 1.97 20.62
N ALA A 188 -8.78 1.05 21.56
CA ALA A 188 -10.09 0.44 21.80
C ALA A 188 -11.09 1.41 22.43
N TRP A 189 -10.66 2.25 23.36
CA TRP A 189 -11.47 3.34 23.92
C TRP A 189 -11.93 4.29 22.83
N ALA A 190 -11.02 4.75 21.95
CA ALA A 190 -11.38 5.59 20.82
C ALA A 190 -12.39 4.91 19.88
N ALA A 191 -12.29 3.59 19.71
CA ALA A 191 -13.19 2.81 18.86
C ALA A 191 -14.57 2.53 19.45
N GLY A 192 -14.70 2.57 20.78
CA GLY A 192 -15.95 2.28 21.50
C GLY A 192 -16.66 3.50 22.11
N THR A 193 -16.04 4.68 22.10
CA THR A 193 -16.58 5.90 22.74
C THR A 193 -17.07 6.91 21.71
N ASP A 194 -18.30 7.42 21.91
CA ASP A 194 -18.92 8.40 21.02
C ASP A 194 -18.16 9.73 20.99
N ARG A 195 -18.16 10.38 19.83
CA ARG A 195 -17.68 11.76 19.71
C ARG A 195 -18.59 12.70 20.53
N PRO A 196 -18.08 13.81 21.07
CA PRO A 196 -18.91 14.77 21.79
C PRO A 196 -20.06 15.30 20.91
N ASN A 197 -21.30 15.12 21.37
CA ASN A 197 -22.53 15.51 20.67
C ASN A 197 -22.77 14.79 19.32
N ASP A 198 -22.21 13.59 19.15
CA ASP A 198 -22.44 12.71 17.99
C ASP A 198 -23.08 11.39 18.47
N ILE A 199 -23.56 10.59 17.52
CA ILE A 199 -24.06 9.23 17.71
C ILE A 199 -23.07 8.17 17.20
N SER A 200 -21.88 8.61 16.81
CA SER A 200 -20.82 7.77 16.27
C SER A 200 -19.55 7.85 17.11
N THR A 201 -18.83 6.73 17.22
CA THR A 201 -17.52 6.67 17.87
C THR A 201 -16.46 7.43 17.09
N TYR A 202 -15.30 7.68 17.70
CA TYR A 202 -14.21 8.41 17.00
C TYR A 202 -13.78 7.74 15.69
N THR A 203 -14.00 6.44 15.55
CA THR A 203 -13.69 5.62 14.36
C THR A 203 -14.92 5.34 13.49
N ASN A 204 -15.99 6.13 13.59
CA ASN A 204 -17.24 5.94 12.85
C ASN A 204 -17.87 4.55 13.11
N ASN A 205 -17.93 4.15 14.39
CA ASN A 205 -18.43 2.87 14.89
C ASN A 205 -17.63 1.62 14.49
N TRP A 206 -16.46 1.77 13.88
CA TRP A 206 -15.59 0.63 13.62
C TRP A 206 -14.80 0.24 14.89
N PRO A 207 -14.54 -1.05 15.19
CA PRO A 207 -14.85 -2.24 14.39
C PRO A 207 -16.27 -2.75 14.62
N HIS A 208 -16.76 -3.64 13.74
CA HIS A 208 -18.02 -4.36 13.98
C HIS A 208 -17.94 -5.19 15.26
N GLU A 209 -18.64 -4.73 16.31
CA GLU A 209 -18.71 -5.38 17.62
C GLU A 209 -20.13 -5.26 18.18
N PRO A 210 -20.98 -6.29 17.98
CA PRO A 210 -22.36 -6.27 18.42
C PRO A 210 -22.54 -6.12 19.94
N LEU A 211 -21.58 -6.57 20.76
CA LEU A 211 -21.71 -6.52 22.23
C LEU A 211 -21.75 -5.10 22.79
N ILE A 212 -21.07 -4.15 22.12
CA ILE A 212 -21.14 -2.74 22.49
C ILE A 212 -22.07 -1.94 21.60
N GLY A 213 -22.60 -2.53 20.52
CA GLY A 213 -23.53 -1.85 19.61
C GLY A 213 -22.84 -1.14 18.44
N ASN A 214 -21.57 -1.41 18.19
CA ASN A 214 -20.84 -0.87 17.04
C ASN A 214 -21.40 -1.43 15.72
N ARG A 215 -22.16 -0.58 15.01
CA ARG A 215 -22.82 -0.89 13.74
C ARG A 215 -22.58 0.23 12.73
N PRO A 216 -22.64 -0.05 11.41
CA PRO A 216 -22.49 0.98 10.38
C PRO A 216 -23.42 2.16 10.62
N THR A 217 -22.87 3.37 10.55
CA THR A 217 -23.65 4.60 10.68
C THR A 217 -24.55 4.82 9.46
N GLY A 218 -25.54 5.70 9.59
CA GLY A 218 -26.39 6.11 8.47
C GLY A 218 -25.58 6.68 7.30
N ASP A 219 -24.53 7.45 7.59
CA ASP A 219 -23.62 8.01 6.57
C ASP A 219 -22.85 6.92 5.82
N THR A 220 -22.34 5.90 6.51
CA THR A 220 -21.68 4.74 5.86
C THR A 220 -22.59 4.08 4.81
N ILE A 221 -23.89 3.96 5.11
CA ILE A 221 -24.88 3.37 4.20
C ILE A 221 -25.21 4.31 3.03
N VAL A 222 -25.53 5.58 3.33
CA VAL A 222 -25.95 6.56 2.31
C VAL A 222 -24.82 6.83 1.32
N TRP A 223 -23.60 7.07 1.80
CA TRP A 223 -22.47 7.41 0.94
C TRP A 223 -21.94 6.21 0.16
N THR A 224 -22.18 4.98 0.61
CA THR A 224 -22.06 3.80 -0.27
C THR A 224 -22.99 3.90 -1.49
N GLY A 225 -24.26 4.24 -1.29
CA GLY A 225 -25.20 4.37 -2.41
C GLY A 225 -24.80 5.47 -3.38
N VAL A 226 -24.38 6.63 -2.84
CA VAL A 226 -23.90 7.75 -3.65
C VAL A 226 -22.64 7.39 -4.44
N SER A 227 -21.66 6.72 -3.83
CA SER A 227 -20.41 6.36 -4.53
C SER A 227 -20.66 5.43 -5.72
N ILE A 228 -21.56 4.45 -5.57
CA ILE A 228 -21.94 3.53 -6.65
C ILE A 228 -22.66 4.28 -7.78
N ILE A 229 -23.58 5.19 -7.45
CA ILE A 229 -24.26 6.01 -8.47
C ILE A 229 -23.24 6.87 -9.24
N MET A 230 -22.29 7.49 -8.53
CA MET A 230 -21.25 8.32 -9.13
C MET A 230 -20.29 7.49 -10.01
N LEU A 231 -19.93 6.28 -9.60
CA LEU A 231 -19.17 5.34 -10.42
C LEU A 231 -19.92 5.04 -11.73
N LEU A 232 -21.18 4.60 -11.64
CA LEU A 232 -21.98 4.21 -12.81
C LEU A 232 -22.21 5.41 -13.74
N ALA A 233 -22.46 6.59 -13.19
CA ALA A 233 -22.59 7.82 -13.95
C ALA A 233 -21.27 8.19 -14.64
N GLY A 234 -20.14 8.07 -13.94
CA GLY A 234 -18.80 8.32 -14.48
C GLY A 234 -18.45 7.35 -15.62
N ILE A 235 -18.67 6.05 -15.43
CA ILE A 235 -18.48 5.03 -16.48
C ILE A 235 -19.37 5.36 -17.69
N SER A 236 -20.65 5.64 -17.47
CA SER A 236 -21.60 5.95 -18.55
C SER A 236 -21.19 7.20 -19.32
N ALA A 237 -20.80 8.27 -18.62
CA ALA A 237 -20.35 9.51 -19.22
C ALA A 237 -19.06 9.32 -20.04
N MET A 238 -18.11 8.56 -19.50
CA MET A 238 -16.84 8.33 -20.19
C MET A 238 -17.00 7.37 -21.38
N ALA A 239 -17.81 6.32 -21.25
CA ALA A 239 -18.15 5.44 -22.37
C ALA A 239 -18.88 6.20 -23.48
N TRP A 240 -19.84 7.07 -23.13
CA TRP A 240 -20.50 7.96 -24.10
C TRP A 240 -19.50 8.89 -24.78
N TRP A 241 -18.60 9.51 -24.02
CA TRP A 241 -17.55 10.37 -24.56
C TRP A 241 -16.62 9.62 -25.53
N TYR A 242 -16.15 8.42 -25.16
CA TYR A 242 -15.33 7.57 -26.03
C TYR A 242 -16.08 7.19 -27.31
N ALA A 243 -17.35 6.79 -27.21
CA ALA A 243 -18.17 6.44 -28.37
C ALA A 243 -18.48 7.64 -29.28
N SER A 244 -18.62 8.84 -28.70
CA SER A 244 -18.89 10.08 -29.45
C SER A 244 -17.68 10.56 -30.26
N LYS A 245 -16.47 10.15 -29.88
CA LYS A 245 -15.25 10.41 -30.65
C LYS A 245 -15.20 9.48 -31.86
N ARG A 246 -15.55 10.00 -33.04
CA ARG A 246 -15.24 9.34 -34.31
C ARG A 246 -13.71 9.25 -34.47
N SER A 247 -13.21 8.09 -34.90
CA SER A 247 -11.79 7.91 -35.24
C SER A 247 -11.47 8.69 -36.52
N GLU A 248 -11.26 10.00 -36.41
CA GLU A 248 -10.97 10.87 -37.56
C GLU A 248 -9.47 11.07 -37.83
N GLU A 249 -8.58 10.37 -37.11
CA GLU A 249 -7.14 10.48 -37.36
C GLU A 249 -6.61 9.25 -38.11
N GLU A 250 -6.10 9.47 -39.33
CA GLU A 250 -5.29 8.50 -40.05
C GLU A 250 -4.10 8.08 -39.18
N GLU A 251 -4.06 6.80 -38.82
CA GLU A 251 -2.93 6.23 -38.08
C GLU A 251 -1.63 6.46 -38.86
N PRO A 252 -0.57 6.99 -38.23
CA PRO A 252 0.70 7.19 -38.91
C PRO A 252 1.23 5.86 -39.44
N ILE A 253 1.71 5.86 -40.69
CA ILE A 253 2.38 4.70 -41.29
C ILE A 253 3.65 4.43 -40.46
N PRO A 254 3.79 3.25 -39.83
CA PRO A 254 4.99 2.93 -39.05
C PRO A 254 6.23 3.05 -39.94
N PRO A 255 7.36 3.57 -39.43
CA PRO A 255 8.59 3.65 -40.22
C PRO A 255 9.05 2.25 -40.64
N GLU A 256 9.69 2.15 -41.82
CA GLU A 256 10.17 0.87 -42.37
C GLU A 256 11.30 0.23 -41.53
N SER A 257 12.00 1.03 -40.74
CA SER A 257 13.10 0.60 -39.85
C SER A 257 12.94 1.16 -38.43
N ASP A 258 13.55 0.47 -37.46
CA ASP A 258 13.53 0.84 -36.05
C ASP A 258 14.27 2.18 -35.83
N PRO A 259 13.59 3.26 -35.45
CA PRO A 259 14.20 4.58 -35.24
C PRO A 259 15.27 4.60 -34.15
N LEU A 260 15.25 3.62 -33.24
CA LEU A 260 16.22 3.49 -32.14
C LEU A 260 17.38 2.53 -32.47
N ALA A 261 17.36 1.87 -33.63
CA ALA A 261 18.42 0.92 -34.00
C ALA A 261 19.79 1.60 -34.18
N LEU A 262 19.82 2.89 -34.51
CA LEU A 262 21.03 3.69 -34.69
C LEU A 262 21.43 4.45 -33.41
N TRP A 263 20.71 4.28 -32.30
CA TRP A 263 21.02 5.01 -31.07
C TRP A 263 22.26 4.42 -30.39
N GLU A 264 23.27 5.26 -30.17
CA GLU A 264 24.42 4.90 -29.35
C GLU A 264 24.18 5.27 -27.89
N ALA A 265 24.13 4.26 -27.02
CA ALA A 265 23.88 4.48 -25.60
C ALA A 265 24.99 5.33 -24.95
N THR A 266 24.58 6.44 -24.32
CA THR A 266 25.47 7.41 -23.66
C THR A 266 26.14 6.82 -22.41
N PRO A 267 27.19 7.46 -21.86
CA PRO A 267 27.84 6.98 -20.64
C PRO A 267 26.91 6.90 -19.41
N SER A 268 25.94 7.83 -19.25
CA SER A 268 24.95 7.74 -18.17
C SER A 268 23.95 6.59 -18.39
N GLN A 269 23.49 6.37 -19.62
CA GLN A 269 22.62 5.24 -19.97
C GLN A 269 23.28 3.89 -19.69
N ARG A 270 24.56 3.74 -20.01
CA ARG A 270 25.33 2.53 -19.65
C ARG A 270 25.47 2.37 -18.13
N ALA A 271 25.50 3.47 -17.38
CA ALA A 271 25.60 3.43 -15.93
C ALA A 271 24.31 2.99 -15.24
N THR A 272 23.14 3.00 -15.91
CA THR A 272 21.88 2.50 -15.32
C THR A 272 21.77 0.98 -15.35
N ILE A 273 22.61 0.26 -16.11
CA ILE A 273 22.59 -1.21 -16.19
C ILE A 273 22.69 -1.86 -14.80
N LYS A 274 23.56 -1.33 -13.94
CA LYS A 274 23.75 -1.84 -12.58
C LYS A 274 22.49 -1.68 -11.71
N TYR A 275 21.65 -0.67 -11.99
CA TYR A 275 20.36 -0.55 -11.31
C TYR A 275 19.45 -1.71 -11.69
N PHE A 276 19.35 -2.03 -12.98
CA PHE A 276 18.51 -3.15 -13.44
C PHE A 276 18.99 -4.52 -12.92
N TRP A 277 20.29 -4.71 -12.72
CA TRP A 277 20.82 -5.90 -12.05
C TRP A 277 20.41 -5.96 -10.57
N VAL A 278 20.52 -4.85 -9.84
CA VAL A 278 20.07 -4.78 -8.44
C VAL A 278 18.56 -4.97 -8.34
N VAL A 279 17.78 -4.33 -9.22
CA VAL A 279 16.32 -4.54 -9.31
C VAL A 279 15.99 -6.02 -9.51
N SER A 280 16.66 -6.68 -10.45
CA SER A 280 16.47 -8.12 -10.68
C SER A 280 16.78 -8.96 -9.44
N ALA A 281 17.85 -8.61 -8.71
CA ALA A 281 18.20 -9.30 -7.46
C ALA A 281 17.17 -9.04 -6.35
N LEU A 282 16.74 -7.79 -6.16
CA LEU A 282 15.76 -7.40 -5.17
C LEU A 282 14.40 -8.07 -5.41
N ILE A 283 13.97 -8.26 -6.66
CA ILE A 283 12.77 -9.03 -6.99
C ILE A 283 12.85 -10.45 -6.40
N LEU A 284 13.98 -11.15 -6.54
CA LEU A 284 14.13 -12.50 -5.99
C LEU A 284 14.14 -12.52 -4.47
N VAL A 285 14.89 -11.62 -3.85
CA VAL A 285 14.96 -11.53 -2.38
C VAL A 285 13.58 -11.19 -1.81
N GLN A 286 12.88 -10.24 -2.42
CA GLN A 286 11.53 -9.85 -2.02
C GLN A 286 10.53 -11.02 -2.13
N MET A 287 10.58 -11.80 -3.20
CA MET A 287 9.71 -12.97 -3.35
C MET A 287 10.06 -14.08 -2.36
N LEU A 288 11.34 -14.33 -2.09
CA LEU A 288 11.77 -15.28 -1.04
C LEU A 288 11.24 -14.88 0.33
N LEU A 289 11.33 -13.59 0.68
CA LEU A 289 10.76 -13.06 1.92
C LEU A 289 9.23 -13.18 1.94
N GLY A 290 8.58 -13.05 0.77
CA GLY A 290 7.15 -13.30 0.62
C GLY A 290 6.78 -14.76 0.92
N VAL A 291 7.56 -15.72 0.44
CA VAL A 291 7.39 -17.15 0.75
C VAL A 291 7.56 -17.40 2.25
N VAL A 292 8.62 -16.86 2.87
CA VAL A 292 8.85 -16.99 4.32
C VAL A 292 7.67 -16.39 5.12
N THR A 293 7.25 -15.18 4.76
CA THR A 293 6.14 -14.48 5.43
C THR A 293 4.81 -15.22 5.29
N ALA A 294 4.53 -15.78 4.10
CA ALA A 294 3.34 -16.58 3.87
C ALA A 294 3.37 -17.90 4.66
N HIS A 295 4.55 -18.50 4.79
CA HIS A 295 4.76 -19.76 5.50
C HIS A 295 4.51 -19.64 7.01
N TYR A 296 4.92 -18.53 7.63
CA TYR A 296 4.56 -18.22 9.02
C TYR A 296 3.06 -18.12 9.25
N GLY A 297 2.29 -17.74 8.23
CA GLY A 297 0.84 -17.78 8.28
C GLY A 297 0.26 -19.20 8.37
N VAL A 298 1.06 -20.26 8.35
CA VAL A 298 0.62 -21.66 8.33
C VAL A 298 1.29 -22.48 9.43
N GLU A 299 2.62 -22.37 9.56
CA GLU A 299 3.41 -23.07 10.59
C GLU A 299 3.75 -22.21 11.81
N GLY A 300 3.26 -20.97 11.87
CA GLY A 300 3.41 -20.08 13.02
C GLY A 300 4.80 -19.49 13.15
N ASP A 301 5.58 -19.95 14.12
CA ASP A 301 6.96 -19.51 14.39
C ASP A 301 8.04 -20.41 13.75
N GLY A 302 7.65 -21.50 13.10
CA GLY A 302 8.56 -22.43 12.40
C GLY A 302 8.65 -22.24 10.88
N PHE A 303 9.71 -22.80 10.29
CA PHE A 303 9.86 -22.94 8.83
C PHE A 303 10.32 -24.36 8.48
N TYR A 304 9.39 -25.27 8.22
CA TYR A 304 9.63 -26.71 8.02
C TYR A 304 10.41 -27.36 9.18
N GLY A 305 10.10 -26.95 10.42
CA GLY A 305 10.79 -27.37 11.63
C GLY A 305 12.11 -26.65 11.93
N PHE A 306 12.57 -25.74 11.07
CA PHE A 306 13.69 -24.84 11.38
C PHE A 306 13.19 -23.62 12.18
N PRO A 307 13.85 -23.24 13.28
CA PRO A 307 13.48 -22.06 14.08
C PRO A 307 13.97 -20.77 13.42
N LEU A 308 13.51 -20.49 12.20
CA LEU A 308 13.94 -19.32 11.43
C LEU A 308 13.52 -18.00 12.10
N SER A 309 12.45 -18.02 12.90
CA SER A 309 11.92 -16.86 13.62
C SER A 309 12.88 -16.24 14.63
N ASP A 310 13.90 -16.98 15.09
CA ASP A 310 14.96 -16.48 15.98
C ASP A 310 15.82 -15.39 15.31
N TRP A 311 15.87 -15.36 13.97
CA TRP A 311 16.65 -14.39 13.20
C TRP A 311 15.82 -13.58 12.22
N LEU A 312 14.77 -14.17 11.67
CA LEU A 312 13.93 -13.57 10.64
C LEU A 312 12.45 -13.78 11.00
N PRO A 313 11.97 -13.22 12.13
CA PRO A 313 10.58 -13.38 12.54
C PRO A 313 9.62 -12.75 11.51
N TYR A 314 8.34 -13.09 11.62
CA TYR A 314 7.29 -12.63 10.71
C TYR A 314 7.32 -11.12 10.47
N SER A 315 7.50 -10.32 11.52
CA SER A 315 7.62 -8.87 11.39
C SER A 315 8.76 -8.47 10.49
N VAL A 316 9.98 -8.97 10.71
CA VAL A 316 11.13 -8.65 9.84
C VAL A 316 10.89 -9.11 8.41
N SER A 317 10.41 -10.35 8.21
CA SER A 317 10.20 -10.88 6.86
C SER A 317 9.14 -10.08 6.09
N ARG A 318 8.06 -9.67 6.77
CA ARG A 318 7.00 -8.83 6.19
C ARG A 318 7.50 -7.41 5.93
N THR A 319 8.17 -6.76 6.90
CA THR A 319 8.79 -5.44 6.73
C THR A 319 9.66 -5.42 5.48
N TRP A 320 10.58 -6.38 5.38
CA TRP A 320 11.51 -6.44 4.26
C TRP A 320 10.81 -6.79 2.94
N HIS A 321 9.79 -7.66 2.96
CA HIS A 321 8.99 -7.97 1.78
C HIS A 321 8.28 -6.74 1.20
N VAL A 322 7.66 -5.93 2.07
CA VAL A 322 6.94 -4.70 1.69
C VAL A 322 7.93 -3.62 1.25
N GLN A 323 8.95 -3.32 2.07
CA GLN A 323 9.98 -2.32 1.77
C GLN A 323 10.73 -2.63 0.47
N MET A 324 11.19 -3.87 0.27
CA MET A 324 11.86 -4.24 -0.97
C MET A 324 10.94 -4.13 -2.17
N GLY A 325 9.65 -4.45 -2.01
CA GLY A 325 8.62 -4.25 -3.04
C GLY A 325 8.61 -2.81 -3.53
N LEU A 326 8.56 -1.85 -2.61
CA LEU A 326 8.63 -0.43 -2.93
C LEU A 326 9.99 -0.03 -3.53
N PHE A 327 11.09 -0.49 -2.94
CA PHE A 327 12.44 -0.12 -3.38
C PHE A 327 12.74 -0.60 -4.81
N TRP A 328 12.48 -1.86 -5.14
CA TRP A 328 12.84 -2.37 -6.47
C TRP A 328 11.96 -1.75 -7.55
N ILE A 329 10.66 -1.58 -7.26
CA ILE A 329 9.71 -0.91 -8.15
C ILE A 329 10.26 0.49 -8.39
N ALA A 330 10.34 1.35 -7.36
CA ALA A 330 10.87 2.72 -7.45
C ALA A 330 12.21 2.79 -8.21
N THR A 331 13.17 1.93 -7.87
CA THR A 331 14.50 1.89 -8.49
C THR A 331 14.44 1.58 -9.99
N ALA A 332 13.53 0.70 -10.43
CA ALA A 332 13.33 0.39 -11.84
C ALA A 332 12.90 1.64 -12.62
N TRP A 333 12.00 2.45 -12.06
CA TRP A 333 11.52 3.68 -12.67
C TRP A 333 12.56 4.80 -12.65
N LEU A 334 13.25 4.97 -11.52
CA LEU A 334 14.33 5.94 -11.42
C LEU A 334 15.41 5.65 -12.48
N ALA A 335 15.78 4.37 -12.63
CA ALA A 335 16.71 3.92 -13.65
C ALA A 335 16.18 4.12 -15.08
N ALA A 336 14.89 3.81 -15.31
CA ALA A 336 14.24 4.05 -16.60
C ALA A 336 14.18 5.54 -16.96
N GLY A 337 13.82 6.41 -16.02
CA GLY A 337 13.83 7.87 -16.20
C GLY A 337 15.22 8.39 -16.56
N LEU A 338 16.25 7.97 -15.82
CA LEU A 338 17.64 8.34 -16.10
C LEU A 338 18.12 7.82 -17.47
N PHE A 339 17.63 6.66 -17.91
CA PHE A 339 17.94 6.10 -19.22
C PHE A 339 17.21 6.83 -20.35
N ILE A 340 15.94 7.18 -20.14
CA ILE A 340 15.08 7.82 -21.14
C ILE A 340 15.40 9.31 -21.27
N GLY A 341 15.86 9.97 -20.21
CA GLY A 341 16.23 11.39 -20.25
C GLY A 341 17.10 11.76 -21.46
N PRO A 342 18.27 11.12 -21.68
CA PRO A 342 19.11 11.42 -22.84
C PRO A 342 18.45 11.12 -24.18
N LEU A 343 17.54 10.13 -24.25
CA LEU A 343 16.72 9.85 -25.43
C LEU A 343 15.71 10.98 -25.72
N VAL A 344 15.27 11.69 -24.68
CA VAL A 344 14.37 12.86 -24.77
C VAL A 344 15.11 14.09 -25.24
N SER A 345 16.27 14.39 -24.65
CA SER A 345 17.01 15.63 -24.96
C SER A 345 17.86 15.55 -26.21
N GLY A 346 18.35 14.35 -26.53
CA GLY A 346 19.42 14.15 -27.52
C GLY A 346 20.80 14.56 -27.00
N GLU A 347 20.94 14.85 -25.70
CA GLU A 347 22.15 15.41 -25.11
C GLU A 347 22.51 14.70 -23.79
N GLU A 348 23.82 14.53 -23.55
CA GLU A 348 24.39 14.02 -22.31
C GLU A 348 25.00 15.18 -21.51
N PRO A 349 24.41 15.60 -20.37
CA PRO A 349 24.97 16.66 -19.55
C PRO A 349 26.32 16.29 -18.93
N LYS A 350 27.21 17.29 -18.75
CA LYS A 350 28.53 17.09 -18.12
C LYS A 350 28.39 16.53 -16.70
N GLY A 351 29.07 15.42 -16.39
CA GLY A 351 29.03 14.80 -15.06
C GLY A 351 27.75 13.99 -14.77
N GLN A 352 26.87 13.77 -15.75
CA GLN A 352 25.65 12.99 -15.56
C GLN A 352 25.94 11.57 -15.08
N ARG A 353 26.91 10.87 -15.71
CA ARG A 353 27.36 9.54 -15.28
C ARG A 353 27.82 9.50 -13.82
N LEU A 354 28.53 10.53 -13.35
CA LEU A 354 28.97 10.60 -11.96
C LEU A 354 27.76 10.70 -11.02
N GLY A 355 26.81 11.59 -11.33
CA GLY A 355 25.57 11.73 -10.56
C GLY A 355 24.77 10.43 -10.49
N VAL A 356 24.62 9.73 -11.62
CA VAL A 356 23.97 8.39 -11.67
C VAL A 356 24.70 7.38 -10.78
N ASN A 357 26.04 7.45 -10.69
CA ASN A 357 26.80 6.56 -9.83
C ASN A 357 26.68 6.91 -8.34
N VAL A 358 26.68 8.20 -8.00
CA VAL A 358 26.49 8.69 -6.62
C VAL A 358 25.10 8.31 -6.12
N LEU A 359 24.06 8.56 -6.92
CA LEU A 359 22.69 8.17 -6.59
C LEU A 359 22.57 6.67 -6.33
N PHE A 360 23.24 5.84 -7.14
CA PHE A 360 23.22 4.39 -6.96
C PHE A 360 23.81 3.98 -5.60
N GLY A 361 24.96 4.56 -5.24
CA GLY A 361 25.59 4.28 -3.95
C GLY A 361 24.73 4.76 -2.78
N ALA A 362 24.08 5.92 -2.91
CA ALA A 362 23.18 6.46 -1.91
C ALA A 362 21.95 5.55 -1.70
N LEU A 363 21.30 5.10 -2.78
CA LEU A 363 20.17 4.17 -2.68
C LEU A 363 20.58 2.84 -2.05
N LEU A 364 21.74 2.28 -2.42
CA LEU A 364 22.24 1.04 -1.82
C LEU A 364 22.50 1.20 -0.31
N LEU A 365 23.09 2.33 0.09
CA LEU A 365 23.31 2.65 1.50
C LEU A 365 21.98 2.75 2.27
N VAL A 366 20.97 3.40 1.69
CA VAL A 366 19.63 3.52 2.30
C VAL A 366 18.99 2.15 2.48
N VAL A 367 19.00 1.31 1.43
CA VAL A 367 18.38 -0.03 1.49
C VAL A 367 19.08 -0.91 2.51
N VAL A 368 20.41 -1.02 2.48
CA VAL A 368 21.14 -1.87 3.44
C VAL A 368 21.01 -1.32 4.87
N GLY A 369 21.09 0.01 5.01
CA GLY A 369 20.99 0.69 6.29
C GLY A 369 19.62 0.53 6.95
N SER A 370 18.54 0.74 6.19
CA SER A 370 17.17 0.63 6.73
C SER A 370 16.84 -0.79 7.14
N LEU A 371 17.10 -1.78 6.27
CA LEU A 371 16.81 -3.19 6.57
C LEU A 371 17.59 -3.67 7.80
N THR A 372 18.84 -3.25 7.95
CA THR A 372 19.66 -3.55 9.14
C THR A 372 19.09 -2.88 10.39
N GLY A 373 18.66 -1.62 10.27
CA GLY A 373 18.03 -0.87 11.35
C GLY A 373 16.75 -1.53 11.84
N GLU A 374 15.85 -1.85 10.92
CA GLU A 374 14.58 -2.53 11.17
C GLU A 374 14.82 -3.86 11.92
N TRP A 375 15.78 -4.65 11.47
CA TRP A 375 16.17 -5.90 12.13
C TRP A 375 16.67 -5.69 13.56
N LEU A 376 17.56 -4.73 13.77
CA LEU A 376 18.09 -4.39 15.10
C LEU A 376 16.98 -3.90 16.05
N SER A 377 16.01 -3.14 15.53
CA SER A 377 14.86 -2.67 16.30
C SER A 377 14.01 -3.82 16.79
N ILE A 378 13.57 -4.69 15.88
CA ILE A 378 12.66 -5.80 16.19
C ILE A 378 13.31 -6.79 17.17
N HIS A 379 14.64 -6.98 17.10
CA HIS A 379 15.39 -7.79 18.06
C HIS A 379 15.72 -7.07 19.38
N ASN A 380 15.05 -5.94 19.67
CA ASN A 380 15.23 -5.14 20.88
C ASN A 380 16.70 -4.72 21.13
N LYS A 381 17.49 -4.49 20.06
CA LYS A 381 18.90 -4.03 20.15
C LYS A 381 19.02 -2.51 20.19
N LEU A 382 17.92 -1.79 19.97
CA LEU A 382 17.82 -0.34 20.01
C LEU A 382 16.80 0.06 21.09
N SER A 383 17.02 1.18 21.78
CA SER A 383 15.97 1.79 22.61
C SER A 383 14.81 2.29 21.74
N ASP A 384 13.61 2.43 22.30
CA ASP A 384 12.41 2.88 21.57
C ASP A 384 12.62 4.23 20.85
N THR A 385 13.38 5.15 21.45
CA THR A 385 13.71 6.44 20.81
C THR A 385 14.67 6.28 19.63
N VAL A 386 15.74 5.49 19.80
CA VAL A 386 16.72 5.25 18.72
C VAL A 386 16.09 4.44 17.58
N SER A 387 15.17 3.53 17.92
CA SER A 387 14.40 2.74 16.96
C SER A 387 13.65 3.63 15.97
N PHE A 388 12.95 4.68 16.41
CA PHE A 388 12.25 5.58 15.49
C PHE A 388 13.18 6.23 14.44
N TYR A 389 14.42 6.58 14.83
CA TYR A 389 15.35 7.28 13.94
C TYR A 389 16.18 6.36 13.04
N LEU A 390 16.72 5.27 13.59
CA LEU A 390 17.66 4.39 12.90
C LEU A 390 17.13 2.97 12.68
N GLY A 391 16.05 2.62 13.36
CA GLY A 391 15.44 1.30 13.38
C GLY A 391 14.15 1.25 12.56
N HIS A 392 13.04 0.94 13.26
CA HIS A 392 11.72 0.69 12.69
C HIS A 392 10.72 1.79 13.13
N GLN A 393 10.04 2.45 12.19
CA GLN A 393 9.00 3.45 12.51
C GLN A 393 7.66 2.82 12.89
N GLY A 394 7.41 1.56 12.51
CA GLY A 394 6.21 0.81 12.93
C GLY A 394 4.96 1.04 12.07
N TYR A 395 5.08 1.77 10.98
CA TYR A 395 3.97 2.06 10.07
C TYR A 395 4.25 1.42 8.72
N GLU A 396 3.41 0.47 8.33
CA GLU A 396 3.62 -0.29 7.09
C GLU A 396 3.79 0.65 5.88
N TYR A 397 4.65 0.24 4.95
CA TYR A 397 5.13 1.00 3.78
C TYR A 397 6.13 2.12 4.11
N VAL A 398 6.18 2.61 5.36
CA VAL A 398 7.12 3.65 5.82
C VAL A 398 7.89 3.18 7.05
N ASP A 399 8.30 1.92 7.02
CA ASP A 399 8.94 1.20 8.12
C ASP A 399 10.35 1.67 8.43
N LEU A 400 11.09 2.11 7.41
CA LEU A 400 12.46 2.58 7.54
C LEU A 400 12.58 3.72 8.55
N GLY A 401 13.55 3.66 9.46
CA GLY A 401 13.83 4.73 10.43
C GLY A 401 13.96 6.13 9.80
N ARG A 402 13.59 7.16 10.56
CA ARG A 402 13.53 8.57 10.10
C ARG A 402 14.79 9.05 9.38
N VAL A 403 15.99 8.65 9.82
CA VAL A 403 17.26 9.03 9.19
C VAL A 403 17.37 8.44 7.79
N TRP A 404 16.99 7.17 7.62
CA TRP A 404 16.97 6.50 6.32
C TRP A 404 15.91 7.12 5.40
N GLN A 405 14.77 7.52 5.95
CA GLN A 405 13.72 8.22 5.22
C GLN A 405 14.20 9.59 4.70
N ILE A 406 14.91 10.37 5.53
CA ILE A 406 15.51 11.65 5.12
C ILE A 406 16.57 11.40 4.04
N ALA A 407 17.42 10.38 4.19
CA ALA A 407 18.42 10.03 3.20
C ALA A 407 17.78 9.61 1.86
N LEU A 408 16.66 8.89 1.89
CA LEU A 408 15.88 8.57 0.70
C LEU A 408 15.33 9.83 0.03
N MET A 409 14.78 10.78 0.79
CA MET A 409 14.33 12.07 0.27
C MET A 409 15.47 12.82 -0.43
N VAL A 410 16.67 12.86 0.19
CA VAL A 410 17.86 13.45 -0.44
C VAL A 410 18.23 12.73 -1.75
N GLY A 411 18.14 11.39 -1.78
CA GLY A 411 18.31 10.59 -2.98
C GLY A 411 17.30 10.93 -4.09
N LEU A 412 16.03 11.10 -3.75
CA LEU A 412 14.97 11.51 -4.68
C LEU A 412 15.19 12.93 -5.23
N LEU A 413 15.62 13.87 -4.38
CA LEU A 413 15.98 15.22 -4.81
C LEU A 413 17.21 15.21 -5.73
N LEU A 414 18.21 14.39 -5.44
CA LEU A 414 19.36 14.19 -6.33
C LEU A 414 18.90 13.64 -7.68
N TRP A 415 18.03 12.63 -7.68
CA TRP A 415 17.43 12.10 -8.90
C TRP A 415 16.66 13.16 -9.68
N LEU A 416 15.85 13.99 -9.02
CA LEU A 416 15.13 15.11 -9.64
C LEU A 416 16.09 16.08 -10.33
N VAL A 417 17.19 16.46 -9.67
CA VAL A 417 18.22 17.32 -10.26
C VAL A 417 18.81 16.67 -11.51
N LEU A 418 19.11 15.37 -11.47
CA LEU A 418 19.64 14.65 -12.63
C LEU A 418 18.64 14.60 -13.79
N MET A 419 17.35 14.41 -13.49
CA MET A 419 16.29 14.40 -14.49
C MET A 419 16.08 15.79 -15.11
N ILE A 420 15.93 16.84 -14.30
CA ILE A 420 15.75 18.22 -14.79
C ILE A 420 16.93 18.62 -15.67
N ARG A 421 18.17 18.33 -15.24
CA ARG A 421 19.37 18.64 -16.03
C ARG A 421 19.35 18.03 -17.42
N VAL A 422 18.85 16.80 -17.53
CA VAL A 422 18.76 16.11 -18.81
C VAL A 422 17.56 16.58 -19.62
N LEU A 423 16.43 16.89 -19.01
CA LEU A 423 15.22 17.35 -19.71
C LEU A 423 15.31 18.82 -20.15
N LEU A 424 16.14 19.64 -19.52
CA LEU A 424 16.23 21.08 -19.75
C LEU A 424 16.51 21.49 -21.21
N PRO A 425 17.42 20.84 -21.96
CA PRO A 425 17.61 21.13 -23.38
C PRO A 425 16.34 20.88 -24.21
N ALA A 426 15.59 19.81 -23.91
CA ALA A 426 14.33 19.52 -24.59
C ALA A 426 13.22 20.53 -24.23
N LEU A 427 13.16 20.97 -22.97
CA LEU A 427 12.18 21.98 -22.51
C LEU A 427 12.40 23.36 -23.14
N ARG A 428 13.65 23.68 -23.53
CA ARG A 428 14.01 24.92 -24.23
C ARG A 428 13.64 24.92 -25.71
N LYS A 429 13.47 23.74 -26.33
CA LYS A 429 13.07 23.63 -27.74
C LYS A 429 11.59 24.04 -27.91
N THR A 430 11.26 24.65 -29.04
CA THR A 430 9.89 25.01 -29.43
C THR A 430 9.25 23.89 -30.24
N GLY A 431 7.99 23.54 -29.95
CA GLY A 431 7.24 22.52 -30.71
C GLY A 431 6.21 21.76 -29.87
N GLU A 432 5.46 20.85 -30.50
CA GLU A 432 4.43 20.06 -29.83
C GLU A 432 4.99 19.07 -28.79
N ALA A 433 6.17 18.50 -29.07
CA ALA A 433 6.87 17.60 -28.15
C ALA A 433 7.19 18.25 -26.80
N LYS A 434 7.32 19.59 -26.74
CA LYS A 434 7.55 20.33 -25.49
C LYS A 434 6.46 20.06 -24.46
N GLN A 435 5.21 19.86 -24.90
CA GLN A 435 4.08 19.65 -24.00
C GLN A 435 4.21 18.32 -23.24
N LEU A 436 4.63 17.25 -23.94
CA LEU A 436 4.86 15.94 -23.34
C LEU A 436 6.08 15.95 -22.41
N VAL A 437 7.16 16.65 -22.79
CA VAL A 437 8.35 16.83 -21.94
C VAL A 437 8.03 17.66 -20.68
N ALA A 438 7.17 18.67 -20.80
CA ALA A 438 6.71 19.46 -19.66
C ALA A 438 5.89 18.60 -18.69
N LEU A 439 4.98 17.76 -19.18
CA LEU A 439 4.24 16.82 -18.35
C LEU A 439 5.17 15.82 -17.65
N LEU A 440 6.18 15.31 -18.37
CA LEU A 440 7.19 14.41 -17.80
C LEU A 440 7.98 15.10 -16.68
N ALA A 441 8.36 16.37 -16.86
CA ALA A 441 9.04 17.15 -15.85
C ALA A 441 8.17 17.41 -14.61
N VAL A 442 6.87 17.69 -14.80
CA VAL A 442 5.90 17.83 -13.70
C VAL A 442 5.75 16.51 -12.95
N ALA A 443 5.58 15.39 -13.65
CA ALA A 443 5.47 14.06 -13.02
C ALA A 443 6.74 13.68 -12.26
N THR A 444 7.91 13.95 -12.84
CA THR A 444 9.22 13.76 -12.18
C THR A 444 9.32 14.61 -10.90
N GLY A 445 8.89 15.88 -10.96
CA GLY A 445 8.84 16.77 -9.80
C GLY A 445 7.90 16.24 -8.72
N ALA A 446 6.70 15.78 -9.10
CA ALA A 446 5.74 15.22 -8.17
C ALA A 446 6.30 13.99 -7.44
N ILE A 447 6.91 13.05 -8.17
CA ILE A 447 7.58 11.88 -7.57
C ILE A 447 8.64 12.28 -6.56
N ALA A 448 9.51 13.23 -6.87
CA ALA A 448 10.59 13.56 -5.94
C ALA A 448 10.12 14.38 -4.73
N LEU A 449 9.17 15.30 -4.92
CA LEU A 449 8.79 16.27 -3.89
C LEU A 449 7.73 15.72 -2.92
N PHE A 450 6.76 14.93 -3.39
CA PHE A 450 5.65 14.47 -2.55
C PHE A 450 6.05 13.41 -1.53
N TYR A 451 7.19 12.73 -1.72
CA TYR A 451 7.76 11.90 -0.66
C TYR A 451 8.06 12.71 0.62
N GLY A 452 8.26 14.03 0.50
CA GLY A 452 8.41 14.95 1.62
C GLY A 452 7.21 15.01 2.57
N ALA A 453 6.00 14.65 2.10
CA ALA A 453 4.83 14.48 2.98
C ALA A 453 5.06 13.40 4.04
N GLY A 454 5.95 12.43 3.75
CA GLY A 454 6.39 11.41 4.69
C GLY A 454 7.16 11.95 5.90
N LEU A 455 7.61 13.20 5.85
CA LEU A 455 8.47 13.84 6.87
C LEU A 455 7.70 14.71 7.86
N THR A 456 6.36 14.78 7.76
CA THR A 456 5.52 15.71 8.52
C THR A 456 5.14 15.22 9.93
N TRP A 457 5.36 13.95 10.24
CA TRP A 457 5.13 13.39 11.58
C TRP A 457 6.43 13.17 12.36
N GLY A 458 6.32 13.16 13.69
CA GLY A 458 7.38 12.77 14.61
C GLY A 458 7.06 11.46 15.32
N GLN A 459 7.92 11.08 16.26
CA GLN A 459 7.78 9.86 17.06
C GLN A 459 6.46 9.83 17.86
N HIS A 460 6.04 10.99 18.38
CA HIS A 460 4.88 11.12 19.26
C HIS A 460 3.66 11.75 18.56
N THR A 461 3.63 11.72 17.22
CA THR A 461 2.47 12.26 16.50
C THR A 461 1.27 11.34 16.66
N HIS A 462 0.10 11.96 16.85
CA HIS A 462 -1.17 11.27 16.95
C HIS A 462 -1.42 10.31 15.78
N LEU A 463 -1.90 9.10 16.06
CA LEU A 463 -2.05 8.03 15.08
C LEU A 463 -2.88 8.46 13.85
N SER A 464 -4.05 9.09 14.02
CA SER A 464 -4.87 9.59 12.90
C SER A 464 -4.14 10.59 11.99
N MET A 465 -3.22 11.39 12.53
CA MET A 465 -2.42 12.31 11.73
C MET A 465 -1.26 11.61 11.03
N VAL A 466 -0.68 10.59 11.66
CA VAL A 466 0.26 9.71 10.96
C VAL A 466 -0.44 9.02 9.81
N GLU A 467 -1.64 8.47 10.01
CA GLU A 467 -2.44 7.83 8.96
C GLU A 467 -2.73 8.79 7.81
N TYR A 468 -3.21 10.00 8.12
CA TYR A 468 -3.42 11.04 7.11
C TYR A 468 -2.19 11.25 6.24
N TRP A 469 -1.02 11.52 6.83
CA TRP A 469 0.20 11.79 6.07
C TRP A 469 0.85 10.55 5.45
N ARG A 470 0.68 9.38 6.05
CA ARG A 470 1.17 8.10 5.51
C ARG A 470 0.50 7.81 4.18
N TRP A 471 -0.82 8.01 4.08
CA TRP A 471 -1.53 7.77 2.83
C TRP A 471 -1.23 8.79 1.72
N TRP A 472 -0.64 9.96 2.04
CA TRP A 472 -0.06 10.83 1.01
C TRP A 472 1.16 10.19 0.32
N VAL A 473 1.97 9.41 1.04
CA VAL A 473 3.15 8.75 0.48
C VAL A 473 2.89 7.32 0.03
N VAL A 474 1.75 6.73 0.38
CA VAL A 474 1.36 5.40 -0.10
C VAL A 474 0.37 5.53 -1.26
N HIS A 475 -0.84 6.03 -1.03
CA HIS A 475 -1.85 6.16 -2.09
C HIS A 475 -1.46 7.26 -3.08
N LEU A 476 -1.31 8.51 -2.65
CA LEU A 476 -1.10 9.60 -3.61
C LEU A 476 0.26 9.51 -4.33
N TRP A 477 1.34 9.16 -3.62
CA TRP A 477 2.68 9.07 -4.20
C TRP A 477 2.91 7.81 -5.04
N VAL A 478 2.56 6.62 -4.53
CA VAL A 478 2.75 5.37 -5.28
C VAL A 478 1.65 5.20 -6.31
N GLU A 479 0.38 5.36 -5.94
CA GLU A 479 -0.74 5.08 -6.82
C GLU A 479 -0.89 6.18 -7.88
N GLY A 480 -1.06 7.42 -7.43
CA GLY A 480 -1.36 8.56 -8.30
C GLY A 480 -0.20 9.02 -9.19
N PHE A 481 0.94 9.41 -8.61
CA PHE A 481 2.01 10.02 -9.41
C PHE A 481 2.78 9.04 -10.27
N PHE A 482 2.88 7.76 -9.89
CA PHE A 482 3.55 6.77 -10.74
C PHE A 482 2.75 6.44 -11.98
N GLU A 483 1.42 6.41 -11.91
CA GLU A 483 0.57 6.19 -13.08
C GLU A 483 0.70 7.33 -14.10
N VAL A 484 0.76 8.59 -13.63
CA VAL A 484 0.99 9.76 -14.49
C VAL A 484 2.37 9.71 -15.15
N PHE A 485 3.42 9.37 -14.38
CA PHE A 485 4.77 9.24 -14.92
C PHE A 485 4.85 8.12 -15.97
N ALA A 486 4.30 6.95 -15.66
CA ALA A 486 4.27 5.81 -16.55
C ALA A 486 3.60 6.12 -17.88
N THR A 487 2.39 6.68 -17.81
CA THR A 487 1.57 7.02 -18.98
C THR A 487 2.32 8.02 -19.86
N THR A 488 2.98 8.99 -19.24
CA THR A 488 3.80 9.98 -19.96
C THR A 488 5.03 9.36 -20.62
N VAL A 489 5.72 8.45 -19.93
CA VAL A 489 6.88 7.73 -20.46
C VAL A 489 6.51 6.81 -21.61
N ILE A 490 5.42 6.03 -21.50
CA ILE A 490 4.91 5.16 -22.56
C ILE A 490 4.53 5.99 -23.79
N ALA A 491 3.75 7.06 -23.59
CA ALA A 491 3.39 7.98 -24.66
C ALA A 491 4.63 8.58 -25.35
N PHE A 492 5.67 8.89 -24.58
CA PHE A 492 6.94 9.38 -25.11
C PHE A 492 7.70 8.31 -25.92
N ILE A 493 7.75 7.06 -25.45
CA ILE A 493 8.40 5.96 -26.18
C ILE A 493 7.69 5.74 -27.52
N PHE A 494 6.36 5.64 -27.53
CA PHE A 494 5.61 5.47 -28.77
C PHE A 494 5.74 6.66 -29.73
N MET A 495 5.81 7.88 -29.20
CA MET A 495 6.13 9.06 -30.00
C MET A 495 7.54 8.94 -30.64
N ARG A 496 8.56 8.50 -29.90
CA ARG A 496 9.94 8.34 -30.44
C ARG A 496 10.07 7.20 -31.43
N LEU A 497 9.23 6.17 -31.30
CA LEU A 497 9.10 5.08 -32.25
C LEU A 497 8.29 5.48 -33.50
N ASN A 498 7.83 6.73 -33.60
CA ASN A 498 6.95 7.24 -34.66
C ASN A 498 5.65 6.44 -34.81
N LEU A 499 5.14 5.87 -33.70
CA LEU A 499 3.88 5.14 -33.68
C LEU A 499 2.68 6.05 -33.36
N ILE A 500 2.93 7.21 -32.73
CA ILE A 500 1.91 8.19 -32.35
C ILE A 500 2.43 9.61 -32.65
N ARG A 501 1.55 10.49 -33.13
CA ARG A 501 1.88 11.91 -33.34
C ARG A 501 2.13 12.63 -32.00
N PRO A 502 3.14 13.52 -31.90
CA PRO A 502 3.47 14.22 -30.65
C PRO A 502 2.30 14.97 -29.99
N GLY A 503 1.50 15.71 -30.77
CA GLY A 503 0.35 16.45 -30.25
C GLY A 503 -0.73 15.55 -29.64
N VAL A 504 -1.01 14.40 -30.27
CA VAL A 504 -1.99 13.40 -29.79
C VAL A 504 -1.49 12.74 -28.52
N ALA A 505 -0.22 12.31 -28.51
CA ALA A 505 0.41 11.71 -27.33
C ALA A 505 0.38 12.66 -26.12
N ALA A 506 0.70 13.94 -26.33
CA ALA A 506 0.66 14.95 -25.26
C ALA A 506 -0.77 15.23 -24.77
N ALA A 507 -1.74 15.31 -25.67
CA ALA A 507 -3.14 15.55 -25.30
C ALA A 507 -3.75 14.36 -24.55
N ALA A 508 -3.47 13.13 -24.99
CA ALA A 508 -3.94 11.91 -24.36
C ALA A 508 -3.34 11.74 -22.95
N ALA A 509 -2.02 11.89 -22.82
CA ALA A 509 -1.33 11.78 -21.52
C ALA A 509 -1.83 12.83 -20.53
N LEU A 510 -2.03 14.09 -20.96
CA LEU A 510 -2.51 15.15 -20.08
C LEU A 510 -3.97 14.94 -19.67
N LEU A 511 -4.82 14.48 -20.57
CA LEU A 511 -6.22 14.16 -20.25
C LEU A 511 -6.31 12.97 -19.29
N SER A 512 -5.57 11.90 -19.57
CA SER A 512 -5.47 10.72 -18.70
C SER A 512 -5.01 11.11 -17.30
N ALA A 513 -3.91 11.88 -17.19
CA ALA A 513 -3.42 12.40 -15.91
C ALA A 513 -4.47 13.24 -15.17
N THR A 514 -5.24 14.05 -15.90
CA THR A 514 -6.31 14.87 -15.32
C THR A 514 -7.43 14.01 -14.73
N ILE A 515 -7.83 12.94 -15.42
CA ILE A 515 -8.89 12.03 -14.98
C ILE A 515 -8.42 11.25 -13.75
N PHE A 516 -7.24 10.62 -13.81
CA PHE A 516 -6.67 9.88 -12.68
C PHE A 516 -6.55 10.74 -11.41
N LEU A 517 -5.95 11.92 -11.54
CA LEU A 517 -5.73 12.81 -10.38
C LEU A 517 -7.02 13.47 -9.88
N SER A 518 -8.09 13.52 -10.70
CA SER A 518 -9.38 14.02 -10.24
C SER A 518 -9.98 13.10 -9.17
N GLY A 519 -9.83 11.78 -9.32
CA GLY A 519 -10.25 10.77 -8.34
C GLY A 519 -9.22 10.60 -7.23
N GLY A 520 -7.97 10.24 -7.57
CA GLY A 520 -6.99 9.75 -6.60
C GLY A 520 -6.52 10.77 -5.55
N ILE A 521 -6.49 12.08 -5.84
CA ILE A 521 -6.07 13.06 -4.82
C ILE A 521 -7.02 13.06 -3.63
N ILE A 522 -8.32 13.21 -3.86
CA ILE A 522 -9.32 13.18 -2.78
C ILE A 522 -9.60 11.73 -2.35
N GLY A 523 -9.51 10.78 -3.29
CA GLY A 523 -9.67 9.34 -3.11
C GLY A 523 -8.77 8.76 -2.02
N THR A 524 -7.62 9.39 -1.74
CA THR A 524 -6.75 9.10 -0.57
C THR A 524 -7.54 8.88 0.73
N CYS A 525 -8.67 9.59 0.92
CA CYS A 525 -9.49 9.49 2.13
C CYS A 525 -10.20 8.13 2.30
N HIS A 526 -10.21 7.25 1.30
CA HIS A 526 -10.78 5.90 1.45
C HIS A 526 -10.00 5.00 2.42
N HIS A 527 -8.75 5.35 2.72
CA HIS A 527 -7.97 4.71 3.78
C HIS A 527 -8.23 5.32 5.16
N LEU A 528 -8.99 6.41 5.22
CA LEU A 528 -9.16 7.17 6.45
C LEU A 528 -10.47 6.88 7.16
N TYR A 529 -11.43 6.21 6.52
CA TYR A 529 -12.81 6.00 7.01
C TYR A 529 -12.90 5.66 8.48
N PHE A 530 -12.06 4.74 8.95
CA PHE A 530 -12.16 4.15 10.29
C PHE A 530 -10.91 4.38 11.15
N SER A 531 -10.10 5.39 10.82
CA SER A 531 -8.80 5.67 11.46
C SER A 531 -8.82 6.87 12.43
N GLY A 532 -9.96 7.09 13.10
CA GLY A 532 -10.13 8.22 14.02
C GLY A 532 -10.44 9.56 13.33
N THR A 533 -10.91 9.54 12.07
CA THR A 533 -11.20 10.75 11.30
C THR A 533 -12.68 11.13 11.32
N PRO A 534 -13.03 12.43 11.18
CA PRO A 534 -14.42 12.86 11.05
C PRO A 534 -15.09 12.31 9.78
N THR A 535 -16.42 12.20 9.82
CA THR A 535 -17.26 11.64 8.75
C THR A 535 -17.01 12.27 7.39
N VAL A 536 -16.59 13.53 7.34
CA VAL A 536 -16.25 14.22 6.08
C VAL A 536 -15.17 13.49 5.27
N ALA A 537 -14.20 12.84 5.91
CA ALA A 537 -13.19 12.04 5.20
C ALA A 537 -13.85 10.84 4.49
N LEU A 538 -14.82 10.20 5.13
CA LEU A 538 -15.61 9.10 4.57
C LEU A 538 -16.44 9.57 3.37
N VAL A 539 -17.13 10.69 3.51
CA VAL A 539 -17.95 11.28 2.45
C VAL A 539 -17.14 11.56 1.18
N TRP A 540 -16.05 12.32 1.31
CA TRP A 540 -15.24 12.69 0.16
C TRP A 540 -14.44 11.51 -0.40
N GLY A 541 -13.89 10.67 0.48
CA GLY A 541 -13.16 9.46 0.07
C GLY A 541 -14.04 8.55 -0.77
N SER A 542 -15.25 8.23 -0.30
CA SER A 542 -16.15 7.30 -0.99
C SER A 542 -16.50 7.69 -2.41
N VAL A 543 -16.80 8.97 -2.66
CA VAL A 543 -17.17 9.46 -3.98
C VAL A 543 -15.97 9.52 -4.91
N PHE A 544 -14.85 10.06 -4.45
CA PHE A 544 -13.70 10.33 -5.33
C PHE A 544 -12.88 9.09 -5.63
N SER A 545 -12.77 8.14 -4.69
CA SER A 545 -12.16 6.83 -4.97
C SER A 545 -13.04 5.98 -5.90
N ALA A 546 -14.37 6.14 -5.86
CA ALA A 546 -15.25 5.51 -6.84
C ALA A 546 -15.02 6.07 -8.26
N LEU A 547 -14.80 7.39 -8.38
CA LEU A 547 -14.48 8.02 -9.66
C LEU A 547 -13.09 7.63 -10.20
N GLU A 548 -12.17 7.21 -9.35
CA GLU A 548 -10.85 6.68 -9.74
C GLU A 548 -10.96 5.36 -10.52
N VAL A 549 -11.98 4.55 -10.26
CA VAL A 549 -12.20 3.27 -10.98
C VAL A 549 -12.74 3.48 -12.40
N VAL A 550 -13.34 4.64 -12.67
CA VAL A 550 -13.92 4.98 -13.98
C VAL A 550 -12.90 4.82 -15.11
N PRO A 551 -11.71 5.46 -15.10
CA PRO A 551 -10.69 5.25 -16.15
C PRO A 551 -10.25 3.79 -16.27
N LEU A 552 -10.13 3.07 -15.16
CA LEU A 552 -9.59 1.71 -15.10
C LEU A 552 -10.39 0.70 -15.92
N VAL A 553 -11.72 0.83 -15.97
CA VAL A 553 -12.57 -0.07 -16.75
C VAL A 553 -12.44 0.12 -18.26
N LEU A 554 -11.91 1.27 -18.73
CA LEU A 554 -11.72 1.55 -20.15
C LEU A 554 -10.27 1.36 -20.63
N VAL A 555 -9.32 1.09 -19.73
CA VAL A 555 -7.90 0.83 -20.08
C VAL A 555 -7.76 -0.36 -21.04
N GLY A 556 -8.71 -1.30 -21.05
CA GLY A 556 -8.74 -2.42 -22.00
C GLY A 556 -8.83 -1.99 -23.47
N PHE A 557 -9.41 -0.83 -23.78
CA PHE A 557 -9.46 -0.29 -25.15
C PHE A 557 -8.07 0.14 -25.61
N ASP A 558 -7.36 0.92 -24.78
CA ASP A 558 -6.01 1.40 -25.06
C ASP A 558 -5.03 0.22 -25.18
N ALA A 559 -5.13 -0.77 -24.30
CA ALA A 559 -4.30 -1.98 -24.33
C ALA A 559 -4.50 -2.80 -25.61
N THR A 560 -5.73 -2.87 -26.11
CA THR A 560 -6.05 -3.57 -27.37
C THR A 560 -5.48 -2.82 -28.56
N GLU A 561 -5.52 -1.49 -28.55
CA GLU A 561 -4.93 -0.66 -29.59
C GLU A 561 -3.40 -0.80 -29.61
N ASP A 562 -2.74 -0.78 -28.45
CA ASP A 562 -1.30 -1.00 -28.32
C ASP A 562 -0.88 -2.39 -28.83
N LEU A 563 -1.66 -3.42 -28.50
CA LEU A 563 -1.49 -4.78 -29.05
C LEU A 563 -1.60 -4.81 -30.56
N ARG A 564 -2.57 -4.11 -31.15
CA ARG A 564 -2.73 -4.02 -32.61
C ARG A 564 -1.53 -3.31 -33.24
N ARG A 565 -1.11 -2.18 -32.67
CA ARG A 565 0.08 -1.42 -33.10
C ARG A 565 1.35 -2.27 -33.06
N SER A 566 1.51 -3.11 -32.04
CA SER A 566 2.67 -4.01 -31.89
C SER A 566 2.85 -5.00 -33.05
N ARG A 567 1.76 -5.31 -33.77
CA ARG A 567 1.75 -6.29 -34.87
C ARG A 567 1.94 -5.66 -36.24
N LYS A 568 2.03 -4.33 -36.35
CA LYS A 568 2.03 -3.61 -37.63
C LYS A 568 3.34 -3.65 -38.41
N SER A 569 4.48 -3.91 -37.76
CA SER A 569 5.79 -3.91 -38.44
C SER A 569 6.72 -5.01 -37.92
N PRO A 570 7.54 -5.66 -38.80
CA PRO A 570 8.49 -6.69 -38.42
C PRO A 570 9.50 -6.26 -37.35
N TRP A 571 9.91 -4.99 -37.32
CA TRP A 571 10.87 -4.52 -36.30
C TRP A 571 10.21 -4.28 -34.94
N VAL A 572 8.90 -3.97 -34.89
CA VAL A 572 8.17 -3.78 -33.61
C VAL A 572 8.06 -5.09 -32.84
N GLN A 573 8.11 -6.24 -33.52
CA GLN A 573 8.22 -7.56 -32.89
C GLN A 573 9.45 -7.70 -32.00
N ARG A 574 10.50 -6.87 -32.21
CA ARG A 574 11.68 -6.83 -31.33
C ARG A 574 11.38 -6.28 -29.93
N TYR A 575 10.27 -5.58 -29.77
CA TYR A 575 9.77 -5.02 -28.51
C TYR A 575 8.57 -5.81 -27.95
N LYS A 576 8.27 -6.98 -28.51
CA LYS A 576 7.14 -7.84 -28.13
C LYS A 576 7.02 -8.02 -26.62
N TRP A 577 8.06 -8.50 -25.93
CA TRP A 577 7.97 -8.79 -24.50
C TRP A 577 7.72 -7.56 -23.63
N PRO A 578 8.46 -6.45 -23.78
CA PRO A 578 8.12 -5.22 -23.05
C PRO A 578 6.66 -4.76 -23.27
N ILE A 579 6.16 -4.83 -24.52
CA ILE A 579 4.77 -4.48 -24.83
C ILE A 579 3.80 -5.45 -24.15
N TYR A 580 4.08 -6.75 -24.13
CA TYR A 580 3.26 -7.74 -23.43
C TYR A 580 3.18 -7.46 -21.92
N PHE A 581 4.28 -7.02 -21.29
CA PHE A 581 4.25 -6.56 -19.91
C PHE A 581 3.35 -5.32 -19.75
N PHE A 582 3.37 -4.35 -20.65
CA PHE A 582 2.42 -3.21 -20.60
C PHE A 582 0.96 -3.62 -20.82
N VAL A 583 0.71 -4.63 -21.63
CA VAL A 583 -0.65 -5.22 -21.75
C VAL A 583 -1.07 -5.88 -20.44
N SER A 584 -0.15 -6.59 -19.78
CA SER A 584 -0.40 -7.18 -18.46
C SER A 584 -0.70 -6.10 -17.42
N VAL A 585 0.02 -4.98 -17.45
CA VAL A 585 -0.28 -3.79 -16.62
C VAL A 585 -1.73 -3.36 -16.81
N ALA A 586 -2.17 -3.17 -18.06
CA ALA A 586 -3.55 -2.77 -18.34
C ALA A 586 -4.60 -3.77 -17.82
N PHE A 587 -4.34 -5.07 -17.99
CA PHE A 587 -5.21 -6.13 -17.47
C PHE A 587 -5.32 -6.07 -15.94
N TRP A 588 -4.18 -6.00 -15.25
CA TRP A 588 -4.16 -5.93 -13.79
C TRP A 588 -4.61 -4.58 -13.24
N ASN A 589 -4.53 -3.51 -14.01
CA ASN A 589 -5.10 -2.22 -13.61
C ASN A 589 -6.63 -2.31 -13.59
N MET A 590 -7.23 -2.95 -14.58
CA MET A 590 -8.67 -3.23 -14.60
C MET A 590 -9.09 -4.24 -13.52
N VAL A 591 -8.38 -5.34 -13.35
CA VAL A 591 -8.77 -6.43 -12.45
C VAL A 591 -8.30 -6.22 -11.01
N GLY A 592 -7.02 -5.91 -10.82
CA GLY A 592 -6.42 -5.72 -9.50
C GLY A 592 -6.84 -4.41 -8.84
N ALA A 593 -6.60 -3.27 -9.52
CA ALA A 593 -6.97 -1.96 -9.00
C ALA A 593 -8.47 -1.66 -9.17
N GLY A 594 -9.04 -1.92 -10.35
CA GLY A 594 -10.46 -1.67 -10.62
C GLY A 594 -11.41 -2.62 -9.89
N LEU A 595 -11.42 -3.90 -10.27
CA LEU A 595 -12.39 -4.88 -9.75
C LEU A 595 -12.14 -5.21 -8.27
N PHE A 596 -10.94 -5.67 -7.90
CA PHE A 596 -10.64 -6.03 -6.51
C PHE A 596 -10.49 -4.82 -5.59
N GLY A 597 -10.03 -3.67 -6.11
CA GLY A 597 -10.03 -2.42 -5.34
C GLY A 597 -11.45 -1.92 -5.06
N PHE A 598 -12.34 -1.88 -6.07
CA PHE A 598 -13.72 -1.46 -5.83
C PHE A 598 -14.52 -2.44 -4.96
N MET A 599 -14.16 -3.72 -4.92
CA MET A 599 -14.78 -4.71 -4.02
C MET A 599 -14.67 -4.28 -2.54
N ILE A 600 -13.55 -3.65 -2.15
CA ILE A 600 -13.30 -3.18 -0.78
C ILE A 600 -13.49 -1.67 -0.61
N ASN A 601 -13.88 -0.93 -1.65
CA ASN A 601 -13.88 0.54 -1.61
C ASN A 601 -15.11 1.19 -0.95
N PRO A 602 -16.36 0.74 -1.21
CA PRO A 602 -17.53 1.36 -0.61
C PRO A 602 -17.48 1.30 0.93
N PRO A 603 -17.86 2.38 1.64
CA PRO A 603 -17.75 2.43 3.10
C PRO A 603 -18.39 1.24 3.82
N ILE A 604 -19.56 0.75 3.38
CA ILE A 604 -20.20 -0.42 4.01
C ILE A 604 -19.43 -1.72 3.79
N ALA A 605 -18.80 -1.90 2.64
CA ALA A 605 -17.99 -3.07 2.36
C ALA A 605 -16.72 -2.99 3.21
N LEU A 606 -16.04 -1.85 3.17
CA LEU A 606 -14.80 -1.64 3.93
C LEU A 606 -15.01 -1.77 5.43
N TYR A 607 -16.17 -1.36 5.97
CA TYR A 607 -16.48 -1.51 7.40
C TYR A 607 -16.29 -2.95 7.91
N TYR A 608 -16.68 -3.95 7.11
CA TYR A 608 -16.51 -5.36 7.46
C TYR A 608 -15.22 -5.97 6.90
N MET A 609 -14.64 -5.39 5.85
CA MET A 609 -13.52 -5.96 5.09
C MET A 609 -12.15 -5.35 5.41
N GLN A 610 -12.09 -4.20 6.09
CA GLN A 610 -10.84 -3.52 6.41
C GLN A 610 -9.95 -4.43 7.26
N GLY A 611 -8.72 -4.67 6.81
CA GLY A 611 -7.78 -5.54 7.52
C GLY A 611 -8.06 -7.04 7.35
N LEU A 612 -8.84 -7.46 6.35
CA LEU A 612 -9.04 -8.88 6.00
C LEU A 612 -8.20 -9.27 4.77
N ASN A 613 -8.14 -10.56 4.42
CA ASN A 613 -7.35 -11.08 3.29
C ASN A 613 -7.82 -10.60 1.89
N THR A 614 -8.92 -9.87 1.80
CA THR A 614 -9.31 -9.14 0.57
C THR A 614 -8.44 -7.91 0.32
N THR A 615 -7.84 -7.31 1.35
CA THR A 615 -6.85 -6.23 1.22
C THR A 615 -5.55 -6.72 0.56
N PRO A 616 -4.85 -7.78 1.02
CA PRO A 616 -3.68 -8.30 0.33
C PRO A 616 -4.01 -8.92 -1.04
N LEU A 617 -5.23 -9.40 -1.29
CA LEU A 617 -5.68 -9.77 -2.64
C LEU A 617 -5.57 -8.58 -3.59
N HIS A 618 -6.18 -7.45 -3.24
CA HIS A 618 -6.07 -6.20 -3.99
C HIS A 618 -4.61 -5.72 -4.02
N GLY A 619 -3.91 -5.71 -2.88
CA GLY A 619 -2.53 -5.27 -2.77
C GLY A 619 -1.56 -5.99 -3.70
N HIS A 620 -1.59 -7.33 -3.76
CA HIS A 620 -0.71 -8.09 -4.67
C HIS A 620 -1.10 -7.88 -6.14
N SER A 621 -2.40 -7.91 -6.45
CA SER A 621 -2.88 -7.79 -7.83
C SER A 621 -2.71 -6.37 -8.40
N ALA A 622 -2.78 -5.32 -7.57
CA ALA A 622 -2.53 -3.95 -7.96
C ALA A 622 -1.02 -3.63 -7.93
N LEU A 623 -0.33 -3.81 -6.79
CA LEU A 623 1.07 -3.39 -6.65
C LEU A 623 1.99 -4.14 -7.62
N PHE A 624 1.92 -5.48 -7.64
CA PHE A 624 2.74 -6.25 -8.56
C PHE A 624 2.16 -6.24 -9.98
N GLY A 625 0.85 -6.49 -10.11
CA GLY A 625 0.21 -6.61 -11.41
C GLY A 625 0.26 -5.33 -12.25
N VAL A 626 0.19 -4.15 -11.63
CA VAL A 626 0.33 -2.85 -12.28
C VAL A 626 1.79 -2.38 -12.19
N TYR A 627 2.26 -1.94 -11.03
CA TYR A 627 3.56 -1.27 -10.93
C TYR A 627 4.74 -2.22 -11.09
N GLY A 628 4.62 -3.46 -10.62
CA GLY A 628 5.65 -4.47 -10.80
C GLY A 628 5.85 -4.85 -12.26
N MET A 629 4.76 -5.19 -12.97
CA MET A 629 4.80 -5.50 -14.40
C MET A 629 5.31 -4.31 -15.23
N LEU A 630 4.98 -3.09 -14.83
CA LEU A 630 5.41 -1.87 -15.49
C LEU A 630 6.89 -1.58 -15.28
N GLY A 631 7.40 -1.75 -14.06
CA GLY A 631 8.83 -1.69 -13.76
C GLY A 631 9.63 -2.72 -14.56
N ILE A 632 9.12 -3.96 -14.68
CA ILE A 632 9.73 -5.00 -15.53
C ILE A 632 9.68 -4.60 -17.01
N GLY A 633 8.54 -4.11 -17.50
CA GLY A 633 8.38 -3.64 -18.88
C GLY A 633 9.37 -2.53 -19.23
N LEU A 634 9.49 -1.50 -18.39
CA LEU A 634 10.43 -0.40 -18.58
C LEU A 634 11.89 -0.86 -18.54
N MET A 635 12.23 -1.74 -17.60
CA MET A 635 13.56 -2.35 -17.53
C MET A 635 13.89 -3.08 -18.84
N LEU A 636 12.96 -3.91 -19.35
CA LEU A 636 13.15 -4.65 -20.60
C LEU A 636 13.28 -3.70 -21.80
N ILE A 637 12.52 -2.59 -21.87
CA ILE A 637 12.73 -1.57 -22.91
C ILE A 637 14.14 -0.99 -22.85
N CYS A 638 14.58 -0.56 -21.67
CA CYS A 638 15.91 0.05 -21.52
C CYS A 638 17.02 -0.93 -21.92
N LEU A 639 16.92 -2.20 -21.48
CA LEU A 639 17.86 -3.26 -21.86
C LEU A 639 17.83 -3.58 -23.36
N ARG A 640 16.66 -3.44 -24.01
CA ARG A 640 16.52 -3.65 -25.45
C ARG A 640 17.22 -2.56 -26.26
N VAL A 641 16.98 -1.30 -25.89
CA VAL A 641 17.55 -0.13 -26.57
C VAL A 641 19.07 -0.04 -26.36
N LEU A 642 19.58 -0.55 -25.24
CA LEU A 642 21.01 -0.57 -24.94
C LEU A 642 21.84 -1.45 -25.90
N ILE A 643 21.28 -2.55 -26.39
CA ILE A 643 21.96 -3.52 -27.26
C ILE A 643 21.18 -3.63 -28.57
N PRO A 644 21.24 -2.61 -29.44
CA PRO A 644 20.52 -2.62 -30.70
C PRO A 644 21.04 -3.74 -31.61
N GLY A 645 20.14 -4.32 -32.43
CA GLY A 645 20.49 -5.25 -33.50
C GLY A 645 20.63 -6.74 -33.14
N LYS A 646 20.73 -7.12 -31.85
CA LYS A 646 20.73 -8.55 -31.46
C LYS A 646 19.31 -9.05 -31.17
N GLU A 647 18.95 -10.23 -31.64
CA GLU A 647 17.65 -10.85 -31.33
C GLU A 647 17.69 -11.60 -29.99
N TRP A 648 16.62 -11.47 -29.21
CA TRP A 648 16.46 -12.20 -27.95
C TRP A 648 15.86 -13.59 -28.17
N LYS A 649 16.22 -14.53 -27.29
CA LYS A 649 15.53 -15.82 -27.17
C LYS A 649 14.24 -15.65 -26.39
N ASP A 650 13.13 -16.03 -27.00
CA ASP A 650 11.79 -15.89 -26.41
C ASP A 650 11.53 -16.85 -25.24
N GLY A 651 12.25 -17.97 -25.12
CA GLY A 651 11.89 -19.07 -24.20
C GLY A 651 11.77 -18.63 -22.73
N LEU A 652 12.82 -18.04 -22.16
CA LEU A 652 12.82 -17.60 -20.76
C LEU A 652 11.83 -16.47 -20.49
N LEU A 653 11.73 -15.48 -21.40
CA LEU A 653 10.78 -14.37 -21.26
C LEU A 653 9.33 -14.84 -21.38
N ARG A 654 9.05 -15.78 -22.29
CA ARG A 654 7.72 -16.40 -22.42
C ARG A 654 7.32 -17.11 -21.14
N PHE A 655 8.20 -17.94 -20.63
CA PHE A 655 7.95 -18.65 -19.37
C PHE A 655 7.76 -17.64 -18.23
N SER A 656 8.66 -16.67 -18.09
CA SER A 656 8.56 -15.62 -17.08
C SER A 656 7.22 -14.89 -17.14
N PHE A 657 6.83 -14.38 -18.30
CA PHE A 657 5.59 -13.63 -18.48
C PHE A 657 4.34 -14.43 -18.06
N TRP A 658 4.21 -15.67 -18.56
CA TRP A 658 3.03 -16.50 -18.26
C TRP A 658 3.04 -17.02 -16.83
N SER A 659 4.20 -17.38 -16.28
CA SER A 659 4.33 -17.84 -14.90
C SER A 659 4.07 -16.72 -13.89
N LEU A 660 4.52 -15.48 -14.15
CA LEU A 660 4.22 -14.33 -13.29
C LEU A 660 2.71 -14.00 -13.30
N ASN A 661 2.08 -13.98 -14.48
CA ASN A 661 0.64 -13.70 -14.56
C ASN A 661 -0.22 -14.85 -14.01
N GLY A 662 0.11 -16.08 -14.37
CA GLY A 662 -0.61 -17.28 -13.93
C GLY A 662 -0.43 -17.56 -12.45
N GLY A 663 0.79 -17.39 -11.93
CA GLY A 663 1.08 -17.52 -10.50
C GLY A 663 0.36 -16.46 -9.66
N LEU A 664 0.37 -15.19 -10.11
CA LEU A 664 -0.39 -14.11 -9.46
C LEU A 664 -1.88 -14.41 -9.43
N MET A 665 -2.47 -14.80 -10.56
CA MET A 665 -3.88 -15.18 -10.61
C MET A 665 -4.20 -16.39 -9.72
N ALA A 666 -3.33 -17.40 -9.69
CA ALA A 666 -3.52 -18.59 -8.88
C ALA A 666 -3.48 -18.27 -7.37
N MET A 667 -2.52 -17.48 -6.89
CA MET A 667 -2.49 -17.12 -5.46
C MET A 667 -3.72 -16.28 -5.04
N CYS A 668 -4.20 -15.42 -5.95
CA CYS A 668 -5.42 -14.66 -5.75
C CYS A 668 -6.66 -15.56 -5.63
N LEU A 669 -6.88 -16.47 -6.58
CA LEU A 669 -8.11 -17.26 -6.68
C LEU A 669 -8.14 -18.50 -5.79
N LEU A 670 -7.00 -19.15 -5.56
CA LEU A 670 -6.93 -20.40 -4.79
C LEU A 670 -6.85 -20.15 -3.28
N SER A 671 -6.42 -18.95 -2.85
CA SER A 671 -6.16 -18.66 -1.44
C SER A 671 -6.71 -17.31 -0.98
N LEU A 672 -6.16 -16.19 -1.46
CA LEU A 672 -6.46 -14.87 -0.87
C LEU A 672 -7.93 -14.48 -0.96
N LEU A 673 -8.56 -14.67 -2.13
CA LEU A 673 -9.97 -14.38 -2.34
C LEU A 673 -10.90 -15.28 -1.49
N PRO A 674 -10.81 -16.62 -1.53
CA PRO A 674 -11.69 -17.45 -0.71
C PRO A 674 -11.49 -17.24 0.80
N VAL A 675 -10.24 -17.07 1.27
CA VAL A 675 -9.98 -16.73 2.69
C VAL A 675 -10.61 -15.38 3.04
N GLY A 676 -10.38 -14.35 2.22
CA GLY A 676 -10.92 -13.02 2.45
C GLY A 676 -12.45 -12.98 2.45
N LEU A 677 -13.12 -13.72 1.57
CA LEU A 677 -14.59 -13.80 1.54
C LEU A 677 -15.16 -14.53 2.75
N LEU A 678 -14.51 -15.61 3.20
CA LEU A 678 -14.94 -16.32 4.40
C LEU A 678 -14.71 -15.47 5.66
N GLN A 679 -13.58 -14.77 5.77
CA GLN A 679 -13.37 -13.78 6.83
C GLN A 679 -14.42 -12.67 6.78
N THR A 680 -14.77 -12.16 5.59
CA THR A 680 -15.80 -11.14 5.43
C THR A 680 -17.15 -11.65 5.93
N ASN A 681 -17.52 -12.88 5.58
CA ASN A 681 -18.73 -13.51 6.07
C ASN A 681 -18.73 -13.65 7.60
N ALA A 682 -17.61 -14.09 8.19
CA ALA A 682 -17.45 -14.18 9.65
C ALA A 682 -17.55 -12.81 10.33
N SER A 683 -16.94 -11.78 9.73
CA SER A 683 -16.97 -10.40 10.18
C SER A 683 -18.40 -9.86 10.21
N VAL A 684 -19.20 -10.16 9.18
CA VAL A 684 -20.61 -9.75 9.08
C VAL A 684 -21.52 -10.55 10.02
N GLN A 685 -21.35 -11.87 10.11
CA GLN A 685 -22.26 -12.74 10.86
C GLN A 685 -22.03 -12.72 12.37
N HIS A 686 -20.78 -12.56 12.80
CA HIS A 686 -20.38 -12.65 14.21
C HIS A 686 -19.83 -11.31 14.70
N SER A 687 -18.57 -11.03 14.38
CA SER A 687 -17.89 -9.78 14.72
C SER A 687 -16.58 -9.69 13.93
N TYR A 688 -16.04 -8.48 13.82
CA TYR A 688 -14.73 -8.28 13.20
C TYR A 688 -13.61 -8.97 13.97
N TRP A 689 -13.70 -8.99 15.31
CA TRP A 689 -12.76 -9.71 16.17
C TRP A 689 -12.66 -11.19 15.77
N TYR A 690 -13.81 -11.87 15.66
CA TYR A 690 -13.85 -13.30 15.32
C TYR A 690 -13.22 -13.60 13.96
N ALA A 691 -13.44 -12.76 12.96
CA ALA A 691 -12.83 -12.93 11.63
C ALA A 691 -11.29 -12.82 11.63
N ARG A 692 -10.72 -12.20 12.66
CA ARG A 692 -9.28 -12.00 12.87
C ARG A 692 -8.69 -12.90 13.95
N SER A 693 -9.51 -13.72 14.61
CA SER A 693 -9.11 -14.51 15.75
C SER A 693 -8.47 -15.84 15.33
N PRO A 694 -7.64 -16.45 16.18
CA PRO A 694 -7.06 -17.76 15.90
C PRO A 694 -8.13 -18.85 15.80
N GLU A 695 -9.24 -18.73 16.55
CA GLU A 695 -10.36 -19.69 16.52
C GLU A 695 -10.95 -19.82 15.11
N PHE A 696 -10.99 -18.73 14.34
CA PHE A 696 -11.42 -18.76 12.95
C PHE A 696 -10.28 -19.13 11.99
N MET A 697 -9.14 -18.45 12.13
CA MET A 697 -8.03 -18.58 11.19
C MET A 697 -7.34 -19.95 11.22
N GLN A 698 -7.37 -20.64 12.36
CA GLN A 698 -6.74 -21.95 12.55
C GLN A 698 -7.65 -23.14 12.23
N THR A 699 -8.87 -22.91 11.75
CA THR A 699 -9.75 -24.00 11.29
C THR A 699 -9.14 -24.77 10.12
N ASP A 700 -9.47 -26.06 9.99
CA ASP A 700 -8.95 -26.95 8.92
C ASP A 700 -9.17 -26.37 7.51
N LEU A 701 -10.33 -25.74 7.29
CA LEU A 701 -10.65 -25.11 6.00
C LEU A 701 -9.73 -23.91 5.73
N MET A 702 -9.52 -23.03 6.70
CA MET A 702 -8.63 -21.87 6.55
C MET A 702 -7.18 -22.30 6.35
N GLN A 703 -6.73 -23.30 7.10
CA GLN A 703 -5.42 -23.90 6.92
C GLN A 703 -5.25 -24.49 5.52
N THR A 704 -6.23 -25.24 5.03
CA THR A 704 -6.22 -25.79 3.66
C THR A 704 -6.14 -24.68 2.61
N LEU A 705 -6.95 -23.62 2.73
CA LEU A 705 -6.94 -22.51 1.78
C LEU A 705 -5.64 -21.70 1.83
N ARG A 706 -5.02 -21.52 3.00
CA ARG A 706 -3.69 -20.89 3.12
C ARG A 706 -2.60 -21.75 2.46
N TRP A 707 -2.61 -23.07 2.66
CA TRP A 707 -1.72 -24.01 1.96
C TRP A 707 -1.92 -24.01 0.43
N MET A 708 -3.15 -23.85 -0.05
CA MET A 708 -3.47 -23.75 -1.48
C MET A 708 -2.86 -22.54 -2.18
N ARG A 709 -2.20 -21.64 -1.44
CA ARG A 709 -1.37 -20.57 -1.99
C ARG A 709 -0.07 -21.08 -2.63
N VAL A 710 0.52 -22.15 -2.08
CA VAL A 710 1.85 -22.67 -2.46
C VAL A 710 2.00 -22.96 -3.97
N PRO A 711 1.03 -23.58 -4.68
CA PRO A 711 1.13 -23.78 -6.11
C PRO A 711 1.25 -22.47 -6.90
N GLY A 712 0.46 -21.44 -6.53
CA GLY A 712 0.50 -20.13 -7.15
C GLY A 712 1.83 -19.43 -6.90
N ASP A 713 2.28 -19.41 -5.64
CA ASP A 713 3.54 -18.80 -5.21
C ASP A 713 4.75 -19.47 -5.88
N THR A 714 4.74 -20.80 -6.03
CA THR A 714 5.82 -21.55 -6.69
C THR A 714 5.93 -21.19 -8.17
N VAL A 715 4.80 -21.17 -8.89
CA VAL A 715 4.78 -20.79 -10.31
C VAL A 715 5.24 -19.35 -10.47
N PHE A 716 4.77 -18.46 -9.61
CA PHE A 716 5.17 -17.05 -9.60
C PHE A 716 6.67 -16.88 -9.40
N PHE A 717 7.25 -17.54 -8.38
CA PHE A 717 8.67 -17.49 -8.08
C PHE A 717 9.54 -18.02 -9.23
N LEU A 718 9.15 -19.15 -9.85
CA LEU A 718 9.85 -19.67 -11.03
C LEU A 718 9.82 -18.70 -12.21
N GLY A 719 8.73 -17.95 -12.37
CA GLY A 719 8.62 -16.87 -13.36
C GLY A 719 9.63 -15.75 -13.13
N ALA A 720 9.86 -15.36 -11.87
CA ALA A 720 10.87 -14.37 -11.51
C ALA A 720 12.29 -14.90 -11.69
N VAL A 721 12.58 -16.14 -11.31
CA VAL A 721 13.88 -16.79 -11.56
C VAL A 721 14.21 -16.77 -13.06
N ALA A 722 13.24 -17.11 -13.92
CA ALA A 722 13.44 -17.06 -15.36
C ALA A 722 13.71 -15.63 -15.88
N LEU A 723 13.07 -14.61 -15.32
CA LEU A 723 13.37 -13.20 -15.64
C LEU A 723 14.81 -12.85 -15.29
N VAL A 724 15.26 -13.19 -14.07
CA VAL A 724 16.61 -12.86 -13.62
C VAL A 724 17.67 -13.61 -14.42
N LEU A 725 17.45 -14.89 -14.71
CA LEU A 725 18.32 -15.69 -15.58
C LEU A 725 18.39 -15.08 -16.99
N PHE A 726 17.27 -14.59 -17.52
CA PHE A 726 17.26 -13.89 -18.80
C PHE A 726 18.10 -12.59 -18.75
N VAL A 727 17.92 -11.75 -17.73
CA VAL A 727 18.66 -10.49 -17.56
C VAL A 727 20.16 -10.76 -17.39
N ALA A 728 20.54 -11.75 -16.58
CA ALA A 728 21.93 -12.19 -16.43
C ALA A 728 22.50 -12.73 -17.76
N GLY A 729 21.69 -13.48 -18.50
CA GLY A 729 22.03 -14.03 -19.81
C GLY A 729 22.28 -12.99 -20.90
N LEU A 730 21.78 -11.76 -20.76
CA LEU A 730 22.12 -10.65 -21.67
C LEU A 730 23.59 -10.25 -21.56
N LYS A 731 24.21 -10.38 -20.38
CA LYS A 731 25.64 -10.10 -20.18
C LYS A 731 26.52 -11.23 -20.72
N THR A 732 26.11 -12.48 -20.49
CA THR A 732 26.88 -13.67 -20.89
C THR A 732 26.67 -14.08 -22.34
N GLY A 733 25.67 -13.50 -23.02
CA GLY A 733 25.32 -13.78 -24.40
C GLY A 733 24.31 -14.92 -24.60
N HIS A 734 23.97 -15.66 -23.53
CA HIS A 734 23.07 -16.82 -23.60
C HIS A 734 21.62 -16.46 -23.97
N SER A 735 21.20 -15.23 -23.67
CA SER A 735 19.85 -14.72 -23.96
C SER A 735 19.67 -14.22 -25.40
N PHE A 736 20.73 -14.20 -26.22
CA PHE A 736 20.63 -13.86 -27.64
C PHE A 736 20.50 -15.11 -28.51
N LYS A 737 19.76 -15.01 -29.62
CA LYS A 737 19.78 -16.04 -30.67
C LYS A 737 21.16 -16.11 -31.29
N LYS A 738 21.61 -17.31 -31.66
CA LYS A 738 22.87 -17.48 -32.40
C LYS A 738 22.64 -17.05 -33.86
N ALA A 739 23.68 -16.51 -34.49
CA ALA A 739 23.62 -16.02 -35.88
C ALA A 739 23.21 -17.10 -36.92
N ASN A 740 23.21 -18.38 -36.55
CA ASN A 740 22.83 -19.50 -37.42
C ASN A 740 21.42 -20.06 -37.13
N GLU A 741 20.61 -19.40 -36.28
CA GLU A 741 19.25 -19.83 -35.90
C GLU A 741 18.14 -18.89 -36.43
N SER A 742 18.45 -18.01 -37.40
CA SER A 742 17.51 -17.05 -37.99
C SER A 742 16.77 -17.59 -39.21
#